data_AF-A0A2E2CQU5-F1
#
_entry.id   AF-A0A2E2CQU5-F1
#
_cell.length_a   1.000
_cell.length_b   1.000
_cell.length_c   1.000
_cell.angle_alpha   90.00
_cell.angle_beta   90.00
_cell.angle_gamma   90.00
#
_symmetry.space_group_name_H-M   'P 1'
#
loop_
_entity.id
_entity.type
_entity.pdbx_description
1 polymer ?
#
loop_
_entity_poly.entity_id
_entity_poly.type
_entity_poly.pdbx_seq_one_letter_code
_entity_poly.pdbx_strand_id
1 'polypeptide(L)'
;MSDRCEVTGLSQENMRVFQYLHSHITGTLEIPEPSLEALSGFNKPLQNTISSHAIHNSEVKRKESLYNHLKKSIASKFEGSKLSVFGSAESGLSLKGGDFDLCLEISDANEKKILKKIGGMLRGQGMEEVKIITGAKVPIVKFIDPRSGLHVDISINNSLALHNTRLLSSYAKSDNRVKELAICVKHWALHRNVSDSVNGTLSSYAWSILVIDHLIEQGVVANLQSGDDRVVIELEDSEFDITINMENQPETKSDADIASLLLSFFTRLATMDWDNSIISIRNGGPIARDEKGWMNEDPSALDIVNSDKEHPPRMGEHHLAIEDPFDIDHDLSRVVRAEGELRIRNELLRAAVLFGNGSTWKEICETIEPERLKNLEPVDIFHDLRDKSTESVESMLEKTRGEMDALDRRIDALEVERQSNLRMARAMRGVIEETSDLRKEHKAIIVGLKGRNAEIDDIKKKRDKINSDVILPIHMIEDELSKVYSRLTEELDIHRVPSLKKEKEQFSWFMELQAMHGKAREASELHQKFIELVKLQKEEIKKLKIYETKHDDTTSKLLEQEPLLKDKNINSKEVGSYDRRVQNIQKALRQRRGEMHKLRREAGRLDAWLRKKSNPQGNRGRGKRKGGKGKKTQENSGPMTLGDISGLLSGMSDESSSKRTRKVSSKKAGMRKMGNLSAHRGSRGQFKKKD
;
A
#
# COMPACT_ATOMS: atom_id res chain seq x y z
N MET A 1 23.51 16.77 -51.46
CA MET A 1 23.86 17.94 -50.64
C MET A 1 23.04 17.79 -49.37
N SER A 2 23.64 17.82 -48.19
CA SER A 2 22.91 17.53 -46.96
C SER A 2 21.80 18.57 -46.77
N ASP A 3 20.53 18.12 -46.67
CA ASP A 3 19.36 18.97 -46.39
C ASP A 3 19.32 19.52 -44.94
N ARG A 4 20.50 19.72 -44.35
CA ARG A 4 20.71 20.08 -42.94
C ARG A 4 21.52 21.36 -42.84
N CYS A 5 21.19 22.20 -41.87
CA CYS A 5 21.91 23.44 -41.62
C CYS A 5 23.35 23.17 -41.14
N GLU A 6 24.33 23.90 -41.68
CA GLU A 6 25.75 23.78 -41.30
C GLU A 6 26.02 24.22 -39.85
N VAL A 7 25.23 25.16 -39.32
CA VAL A 7 25.41 25.71 -37.97
C VAL A 7 24.69 24.87 -36.92
N THR A 8 23.42 24.54 -37.14
CA THR A 8 22.59 23.87 -36.12
C THR A 8 22.41 22.37 -36.37
N GLY A 9 22.84 21.84 -37.52
CA GLY A 9 22.65 20.43 -37.93
C GLY A 9 21.21 20.01 -38.22
N LEU A 10 20.23 20.90 -37.96
CA LEU A 10 18.80 20.63 -38.08
C LEU A 10 18.40 20.39 -39.54
N SER A 11 17.48 19.44 -39.76
CA SER A 11 16.80 19.24 -41.04
C SER A 11 15.88 20.42 -41.38
N GLN A 12 15.50 20.57 -42.65
CA GLN A 12 14.54 21.61 -43.07
C GLN A 12 13.20 21.55 -42.30
N GLU A 13 12.74 20.36 -41.91
CA GLU A 13 11.53 20.20 -41.09
C GLU A 13 11.74 20.73 -39.67
N ASN A 14 12.84 20.33 -39.02
CA ASN A 14 13.17 20.78 -37.67
C ASN A 14 13.49 22.28 -37.62
N MET A 15 14.04 22.85 -38.70
CA MET A 15 14.23 24.30 -38.82
C MET A 15 12.88 25.05 -38.83
N ARG A 16 11.82 24.49 -39.41
CA ARG A 16 10.48 25.09 -39.37
C ARG A 16 9.85 24.98 -37.98
N VAL A 17 10.03 23.84 -37.32
CA VAL A 17 9.52 23.60 -35.95
C VAL A 17 10.22 24.51 -34.94
N PHE A 18 11.55 24.60 -35.01
CA PHE A 18 12.39 25.38 -34.09
C PHE A 18 12.91 26.68 -34.73
N GLN A 19 12.06 27.37 -35.50
CA GLN A 19 12.47 28.52 -36.30
C GLN A 19 13.14 29.63 -35.49
N TYR A 20 12.62 29.97 -34.30
CA TYR A 20 13.16 31.07 -33.49
C TYR A 20 14.48 30.67 -32.86
N LEU A 21 14.58 29.42 -32.37
CA LEU A 21 15.83 28.90 -31.83
C LEU A 21 16.92 28.82 -32.90
N HIS A 22 16.57 28.33 -34.09
CA HIS A 22 17.49 28.28 -35.22
C HIS A 22 17.98 29.68 -35.62
N SER A 23 17.08 30.66 -35.76
CA SER A 23 17.47 32.05 -36.07
C SER A 23 18.33 32.67 -34.97
N HIS A 24 18.07 32.35 -33.71
CA HIS A 24 18.88 32.85 -32.58
C HIS A 24 20.29 32.27 -32.60
N ILE A 25 20.45 30.97 -32.76
CA ILE A 25 21.77 30.31 -32.79
C ILE A 25 22.59 30.77 -34.01
N THR A 26 21.94 31.04 -35.14
CA THR A 26 22.59 31.58 -36.34
C THR A 26 22.86 33.08 -36.30
N GLY A 27 22.48 33.77 -35.20
CA GLY A 27 22.68 35.20 -35.03
C GLY A 27 21.79 36.08 -35.92
N THR A 28 20.71 35.53 -36.49
CA THR A 28 19.79 36.24 -37.39
C THR A 28 18.53 36.74 -36.69
N LEU A 29 18.30 36.35 -35.43
CA LEU A 29 17.14 36.79 -34.65
C LEU A 29 17.47 38.03 -33.80
N GLU A 30 16.73 39.11 -34.03
CA GLU A 30 16.69 40.27 -33.13
C GLU A 30 15.41 40.22 -32.29
N ILE A 31 15.53 40.48 -30.98
CA ILE A 31 14.38 40.62 -30.08
C ILE A 31 14.00 42.10 -30.05
N PRO A 32 12.85 42.50 -30.60
CA PRO A 32 12.44 43.89 -30.66
C PRO A 32 12.03 44.41 -29.27
N GLU A 33 12.28 45.68 -29.01
CA GLU A 33 11.75 46.36 -27.82
C GLU A 33 10.37 46.95 -28.14
N PRO A 34 9.32 46.62 -27.36
CA PRO A 34 7.98 47.12 -27.62
C PRO A 34 7.86 48.59 -27.21
N SER A 35 7.00 49.33 -27.92
CA SER A 35 6.62 50.68 -27.49
C SER A 35 5.83 50.64 -26.18
N LEU A 36 5.87 51.72 -25.40
CA LEU A 36 5.11 51.83 -24.15
C LEU A 36 3.60 51.64 -24.36
N GLU A 37 3.07 52.11 -25.49
CA GLU A 37 1.67 51.91 -25.87
C GLU A 37 1.36 50.43 -26.11
N ALA A 38 2.23 49.72 -26.85
CA ALA A 38 2.09 48.29 -27.07
C ALA A 38 2.13 47.51 -25.75
N LEU A 39 3.06 47.86 -24.85
CA LEU A 39 3.20 47.27 -23.52
C LEU A 39 1.92 47.45 -22.69
N SER A 40 1.37 48.67 -22.68
CA SER A 40 0.12 48.98 -21.96
C SER A 40 -1.09 48.20 -22.50
N GLY A 41 -1.07 47.86 -23.80
CA GLY A 41 -2.10 47.06 -24.47
C GLY A 41 -2.25 45.64 -23.91
N PHE A 42 -1.20 45.09 -23.29
CA PHE A 42 -1.24 43.76 -22.67
C PHE A 42 -1.91 43.73 -21.30
N ASN A 43 -1.97 44.86 -20.59
CA ASN A 43 -2.47 44.88 -19.20
C ASN A 43 -3.90 44.34 -19.08
N LYS A 44 -4.81 44.72 -19.99
CA LYS A 44 -6.20 44.24 -19.97
C LYS A 44 -6.32 42.74 -20.31
N PRO A 45 -5.72 42.23 -21.41
CA PRO A 45 -5.67 40.78 -21.68
C PRO A 45 -5.08 39.95 -20.53
N LEU A 46 -3.99 40.41 -19.92
CA LEU A 46 -3.35 39.69 -18.80
C LEU A 46 -4.26 39.65 -17.57
N GLN A 47 -4.88 40.78 -17.22
CA GLN A 47 -5.87 40.83 -16.13
C GLN A 47 -7.08 39.94 -16.39
N ASN A 48 -7.52 39.80 -17.64
CA ASN A 48 -8.59 38.86 -18.00
C ASN A 48 -8.15 37.41 -17.78
N THR A 49 -6.92 37.03 -18.15
CA THR A 49 -6.36 35.69 -17.90
C THR A 49 -6.22 35.41 -16.39
N ILE A 50 -5.73 36.38 -15.61
CA ILE A 50 -5.64 36.27 -14.15
C ILE A 50 -7.03 36.04 -13.55
N SER A 51 -8.01 36.84 -13.99
CA SER A 51 -9.41 36.77 -13.52
C SER A 51 -10.10 35.46 -13.92
N SER A 52 -9.84 34.92 -15.12
CA SER A 52 -10.45 33.66 -15.57
C SER A 52 -9.95 32.45 -14.77
N HIS A 53 -8.73 32.53 -14.25
CA HIS A 53 -8.15 31.50 -13.38
C HIS A 53 -8.38 31.74 -11.88
N ALA A 54 -9.08 32.80 -11.50
CA ALA A 54 -9.45 33.02 -10.10
C ALA A 54 -10.30 31.86 -9.57
N ILE A 55 -9.84 31.24 -8.48
CA ILE A 55 -10.51 30.08 -7.87
C ILE A 55 -11.83 30.54 -7.25
N HIS A 56 -12.94 30.00 -7.76
CA HIS A 56 -14.27 30.34 -7.25
C HIS A 56 -14.52 29.70 -5.88
N ASN A 57 -15.24 30.38 -5.00
CA ASN A 57 -15.58 29.91 -3.64
C ASN A 57 -16.27 28.53 -3.61
N SER A 58 -16.95 28.14 -4.70
CA SER A 58 -17.57 26.81 -4.84
C SER A 58 -16.56 25.68 -5.02
N GLU A 59 -15.42 25.95 -5.67
CA GLU A 59 -14.35 24.97 -5.84
C GLU A 59 -13.58 24.76 -4.54
N VAL A 60 -13.27 25.84 -3.81
CA VAL A 60 -12.65 25.78 -2.48
C VAL A 60 -13.49 24.90 -1.55
N LYS A 61 -14.80 25.10 -1.51
CA LYS A 61 -15.72 24.28 -0.69
C LYS A 61 -15.77 22.81 -1.13
N ARG A 62 -15.65 22.52 -2.43
CA ARG A 62 -15.56 21.14 -2.94
C ARG A 62 -14.27 20.47 -2.46
N LYS A 63 -13.13 21.14 -2.60
CA LYS A 63 -11.82 20.67 -2.12
C LYS A 63 -11.83 20.44 -0.61
N GLU A 64 -12.36 21.39 0.18
CA GLU A 64 -12.45 21.29 1.63
C GLU A 64 -13.37 20.13 2.09
N SER A 65 -14.53 19.95 1.45
CA SER A 65 -15.43 18.83 1.75
C SER A 65 -14.76 17.48 1.44
N LEU A 66 -14.03 17.39 0.33
CA LEU A 66 -13.32 16.17 -0.07
C LEU A 66 -12.18 15.86 0.89
N TYR A 67 -11.37 16.87 1.25
CA TYR A 67 -10.31 16.75 2.25
C TYR A 67 -10.85 16.21 3.57
N ASN A 68 -11.92 16.80 4.10
CA ASN A 68 -12.50 16.38 5.37
C ASN A 68 -13.04 14.94 5.32
N HIS A 69 -13.59 14.51 4.18
CA HIS A 69 -14.04 13.13 3.97
C HIS A 69 -12.86 12.15 3.93
N LEU A 70 -11.80 12.47 3.19
CA LEU A 70 -10.60 11.65 3.08
C LEU A 70 -9.85 11.57 4.41
N LYS A 71 -9.69 12.68 5.11
CA LYS A 71 -9.07 12.76 6.44
C LYS A 71 -9.75 11.83 7.43
N LYS A 72 -11.08 11.86 7.54
CA LYS A 72 -11.85 10.96 8.42
C LYS A 72 -11.70 9.50 8.00
N SER A 73 -11.77 9.24 6.70
CA SER A 73 -11.65 7.88 6.14
C SER A 73 -10.29 7.25 6.42
N ILE A 74 -9.21 8.02 6.24
CA ILE A 74 -7.85 7.57 6.44
C ILE A 74 -7.55 7.42 7.94
N ALA A 75 -7.91 8.40 8.77
CA ALA A 75 -7.74 8.33 10.21
C ALA A 75 -8.45 7.11 10.83
N SER A 76 -9.60 6.69 10.28
CA SER A 76 -10.31 5.50 10.75
C SER A 76 -9.58 4.17 10.51
N LYS A 77 -8.62 4.14 9.57
CA LYS A 77 -7.88 2.92 9.17
C LYS A 77 -6.41 2.94 9.59
N PHE A 78 -5.85 4.12 9.77
CA PHE A 78 -4.44 4.35 10.03
C PHE A 78 -4.32 5.31 11.22
N GLU A 79 -4.22 4.74 12.42
CA GLU A 79 -3.99 5.51 13.64
C GLU A 79 -2.64 6.23 13.56
N GLY A 80 -2.57 7.44 14.11
CA GLY A 80 -1.37 8.28 14.07
C GLY A 80 -1.05 8.90 12.71
N SER A 81 -1.90 8.70 11.69
CA SER A 81 -1.67 9.30 10.37
C SER A 81 -2.13 10.75 10.28
N LYS A 82 -1.38 11.57 9.54
CA LYS A 82 -1.71 12.98 9.27
C LYS A 82 -1.80 13.20 7.76
N LEU A 83 -2.96 13.72 7.33
CA LEU A 83 -3.22 14.05 5.92
C LEU A 83 -3.06 15.57 5.73
N SER A 84 -2.16 15.97 4.84
CA SER A 84 -1.80 17.36 4.57
C SER A 84 -2.03 17.66 3.08
N VAL A 85 -2.58 18.84 2.77
CA VAL A 85 -2.72 19.31 1.38
C VAL A 85 -1.39 19.93 0.96
N PHE A 86 -0.98 19.71 -0.28
CA PHE A 86 0.22 20.34 -0.83
C PHE A 86 0.06 20.71 -2.30
N GLY A 87 1.15 21.16 -2.91
CA GLY A 87 1.25 21.40 -4.33
C GLY A 87 0.59 22.69 -4.78
N SER A 88 0.24 22.71 -6.07
CA SER A 88 -0.17 23.94 -6.75
C SER A 88 -1.41 24.59 -6.11
N ALA A 89 -2.37 23.78 -5.62
CA ALA A 89 -3.60 24.27 -5.01
C ALA A 89 -3.38 25.05 -3.71
N GLU A 90 -2.41 24.66 -2.88
CA GLU A 90 -2.13 25.29 -1.58
C GLU A 90 -1.08 26.41 -1.70
N SER A 91 -0.18 26.32 -2.69
CA SER A 91 0.78 27.39 -2.99
C SER A 91 0.12 28.71 -3.43
N GLY A 92 -1.14 28.65 -3.91
CA GLY A 92 -1.83 29.80 -4.49
C GLY A 92 -1.42 30.14 -5.93
N LEU A 93 -0.49 29.37 -6.52
CA LEU A 93 0.08 29.56 -7.86
C LEU A 93 -0.48 28.57 -8.91
N SER A 94 -1.64 27.96 -8.66
CA SER A 94 -2.27 27.01 -9.58
C SER A 94 -3.17 27.69 -10.60
N LEU A 95 -3.19 27.15 -11.82
CA LEU A 95 -4.29 27.36 -12.75
C LEU A 95 -5.56 26.66 -12.25
N LYS A 96 -6.71 27.19 -12.65
CA LYS A 96 -8.03 26.55 -12.42
C LYS A 96 -8.03 25.12 -12.96
N GLY A 97 -8.60 24.18 -12.20
CA GLY A 97 -8.70 22.77 -12.60
C GLY A 97 -7.46 21.92 -12.28
N GLY A 98 -6.45 22.47 -11.59
CA GLY A 98 -5.29 21.69 -11.16
C GLY A 98 -5.62 20.54 -10.20
N ASP A 99 -4.79 19.49 -10.26
CA ASP A 99 -4.86 18.30 -9.40
C ASP A 99 -4.89 18.66 -7.91
N PHE A 100 -5.54 17.81 -7.13
CA PHE A 100 -5.63 17.95 -5.68
C PHE A 100 -4.61 17.03 -5.00
N ASP A 101 -3.43 17.58 -4.71
CA ASP A 101 -2.31 16.84 -4.13
C ASP A 101 -2.42 16.74 -2.60
N LEU A 102 -2.29 15.52 -2.08
CA LEU A 102 -2.39 15.18 -0.67
C LEU A 102 -1.21 14.32 -0.22
N CYS A 103 -0.59 14.68 0.90
CA CYS A 103 0.49 13.91 1.53
C CYS A 103 -0.07 13.21 2.76
N LEU A 104 0.14 11.90 2.86
CA LEU A 104 -0.14 11.13 4.05
C LEU A 104 1.17 10.87 4.80
N GLU A 105 1.33 11.53 5.94
CA GLU A 105 2.42 11.33 6.89
C GLU A 105 2.05 10.16 7.83
N ILE A 106 2.86 9.11 7.86
CA ILE A 106 2.66 7.93 8.71
C ILE A 106 4.00 7.28 9.11
N SER A 107 4.17 7.05 10.41
CA SER A 107 5.38 6.45 11.00
C SER A 107 5.44 4.93 10.79
N ASP A 108 6.66 4.38 10.64
CA ASP A 108 6.97 2.93 10.69
C ASP A 108 6.18 2.01 9.75
N ALA A 109 5.89 2.46 8.53
CA ALA A 109 4.98 1.72 7.68
C ALA A 109 5.50 1.51 6.24
N ASN A 110 5.38 0.27 5.77
CA ASN A 110 5.70 -0.09 4.38
C ASN A 110 4.75 0.62 3.42
N GLU A 111 5.24 1.69 2.79
CA GLU A 111 4.48 2.59 1.92
C GLU A 111 3.71 1.85 0.83
N LYS A 112 4.35 0.88 0.15
CA LYS A 112 3.72 0.09 -0.90
C LYS A 112 2.51 -0.71 -0.39
N LYS A 113 2.57 -1.24 0.83
CA LYS A 113 1.43 -1.93 1.46
C LYS A 113 0.32 -0.95 1.86
N ILE A 114 0.68 0.23 2.33
CA ILE A 114 -0.29 1.28 2.69
C ILE A 114 -1.02 1.78 1.45
N LEU A 115 -0.31 2.13 0.37
CA LEU A 115 -0.94 2.56 -0.89
C LEU A 115 -1.89 1.51 -1.44
N LYS A 116 -1.54 0.22 -1.36
CA LYS A 116 -2.45 -0.88 -1.74
C LYS A 116 -3.72 -0.90 -0.89
N LYS A 117 -3.60 -0.68 0.42
CA LYS A 117 -4.75 -0.58 1.35
C LYS A 117 -5.60 0.67 1.06
N ILE A 118 -4.97 1.82 0.82
CA ILE A 118 -5.64 3.07 0.44
C ILE A 118 -6.38 2.88 -0.88
N GLY A 119 -5.73 2.36 -1.92
CA GLY A 119 -6.38 2.09 -3.20
C GLY A 119 -7.57 1.13 -3.06
N GLY A 120 -7.46 0.09 -2.23
CA GLY A 120 -8.60 -0.79 -1.92
C GLY A 120 -9.73 -0.08 -1.17
N MET A 121 -9.40 0.83 -0.26
CA MET A 121 -10.38 1.67 0.44
C MET A 121 -11.10 2.62 -0.52
N LEU A 122 -10.37 3.35 -1.35
CA LEU A 122 -10.91 4.32 -2.30
C LEU A 122 -11.86 3.64 -3.30
N ARG A 123 -11.49 2.47 -3.83
CA ARG A 123 -12.40 1.66 -4.65
C ARG A 123 -13.67 1.27 -3.90
N GLY A 124 -13.55 0.91 -2.62
CA GLY A 124 -14.69 0.58 -1.75
C GLY A 124 -15.60 1.77 -1.45
N GLN A 125 -15.07 3.00 -1.45
CA GLN A 125 -15.85 4.24 -1.34
C GLN A 125 -16.42 4.70 -2.69
N GLY A 126 -16.13 3.96 -3.76
CA GLY A 126 -16.59 4.24 -5.11
C GLY A 126 -15.87 5.40 -5.78
N MET A 127 -14.62 5.71 -5.42
CA MET A 127 -13.78 6.60 -6.21
C MET A 127 -13.48 6.00 -7.58
N GLU A 128 -13.31 6.84 -8.59
CA GLU A 128 -13.10 6.44 -9.99
C GLU A 128 -11.63 6.48 -10.37
N GLU A 129 -11.27 5.76 -11.44
CA GLU A 129 -9.90 5.72 -11.98
C GLU A 129 -8.76 5.46 -10.98
N VAL A 130 -9.01 4.70 -9.90
CA VAL A 130 -8.00 4.45 -8.87
C VAL A 130 -6.78 3.68 -9.44
N LYS A 131 -5.68 4.40 -9.64
CA LYS A 131 -4.39 3.92 -10.16
C LYS A 131 -3.33 4.01 -9.06
N ILE A 132 -2.59 2.91 -8.84
CA ILE A 132 -1.57 2.83 -7.79
C ILE A 132 -0.21 2.78 -8.48
N ILE A 133 0.64 3.77 -8.26
CA ILE A 133 1.94 3.93 -8.90
C ILE A 133 3.01 3.75 -7.83
N THR A 134 3.67 2.59 -7.82
CA THR A 134 4.67 2.24 -6.79
C THR A 134 6.11 2.14 -7.31
N GLY A 135 6.32 2.37 -8.61
CA GLY A 135 7.63 2.28 -9.27
C GLY A 135 8.40 3.60 -9.38
N ALA A 136 7.79 4.73 -8.98
CA ALA A 136 8.43 6.05 -8.99
C ALA A 136 9.20 6.32 -7.68
N LYS A 137 10.09 7.32 -7.68
CA LYS A 137 10.83 7.79 -6.47
C LYS A 137 9.87 8.07 -5.32
N VAL A 138 8.74 8.72 -5.61
CA VAL A 138 7.64 8.94 -4.66
C VAL A 138 6.44 8.09 -5.08
N PRO A 139 6.08 7.04 -4.30
CA PRO A 139 4.90 6.24 -4.57
C PRO A 139 3.60 7.03 -4.37
N ILE A 140 2.67 6.95 -5.33
CA ILE A 140 1.42 7.72 -5.30
C ILE A 140 0.19 6.86 -5.67
N VAL A 141 -0.98 7.29 -5.21
CA VAL A 141 -2.30 6.78 -5.65
C VAL A 141 -3.07 7.93 -6.30
N LYS A 142 -3.34 7.78 -7.59
CA LYS A 142 -4.17 8.71 -8.37
C LYS A 142 -5.61 8.22 -8.45
N PHE A 143 -6.58 9.10 -8.31
CA PHE A 143 -8.00 8.77 -8.47
C PHE A 143 -8.83 10.01 -8.79
N ILE A 144 -10.08 9.80 -9.20
CA ILE A 144 -11.05 10.87 -9.42
C ILE A 144 -12.14 10.75 -8.36
N ASP A 145 -12.46 11.85 -7.68
CA ASP A 145 -13.66 11.93 -6.86
C ASP A 145 -14.86 12.29 -7.76
N PRO A 146 -15.78 11.35 -8.03
CA PRO A 146 -16.91 11.59 -8.94
C PRO A 146 -17.89 12.65 -8.43
N ARG A 147 -17.86 12.98 -7.13
CA ARG A 147 -18.74 14.02 -6.58
C ARG A 147 -18.25 15.42 -6.90
N SER A 148 -16.95 15.66 -6.76
CA SER A 148 -16.34 16.97 -7.01
C SER A 148 -15.82 17.15 -8.43
N GLY A 149 -15.60 16.04 -9.16
CA GLY A 149 -14.93 16.02 -10.46
C GLY A 149 -13.42 16.28 -10.35
N LEU A 150 -12.85 16.23 -9.14
CA LEU A 150 -11.45 16.54 -8.91
C LEU A 150 -10.57 15.30 -9.11
N HIS A 151 -9.46 15.49 -9.82
CA HIS A 151 -8.34 14.57 -9.85
C HIS A 151 -7.55 14.72 -8.55
N VAL A 152 -7.21 13.61 -7.89
CA VAL A 152 -6.58 13.59 -6.58
C VAL A 152 -5.40 12.63 -6.59
N ASP A 153 -4.27 13.12 -6.12
CA ASP A 153 -3.03 12.35 -5.98
C ASP A 153 -2.67 12.28 -4.49
N ILE A 154 -2.58 11.06 -3.94
CA ILE A 154 -2.13 10.83 -2.56
C ILE A 154 -0.72 10.23 -2.59
N SER A 155 0.25 10.97 -2.04
CA SER A 155 1.62 10.51 -1.77
C SER A 155 1.76 10.09 -0.30
N ILE A 156 2.79 9.30 0.02
CA ILE A 156 3.13 8.92 1.40
C ILE A 156 4.47 9.57 1.75
N ASN A 157 4.54 10.16 2.95
CA ASN A 157 5.77 10.71 3.55
C ASN A 157 6.56 11.68 2.64
N ASN A 158 5.88 12.36 1.71
CA ASN A 158 6.47 13.39 0.87
C ASN A 158 6.57 14.72 1.65
N SER A 159 7.38 14.73 2.70
CA SER A 159 7.52 15.85 3.63
C SER A 159 8.13 17.08 2.96
N LEU A 160 9.14 16.89 2.09
CA LEU A 160 9.77 17.99 1.36
C LEU A 160 8.78 18.75 0.48
N ALA A 161 7.85 18.06 -0.18
CA ALA A 161 6.81 18.73 -0.97
C ALA A 161 5.89 19.63 -0.12
N LEU A 162 5.67 19.31 1.16
CA LEU A 162 4.95 20.19 2.09
C LEU A 162 5.72 21.49 2.34
N HIS A 163 7.04 21.38 2.56
CA HIS A 163 7.91 22.53 2.77
C HIS A 163 8.00 23.38 1.49
N ASN A 164 8.22 22.76 0.32
CA ASN A 164 8.24 23.46 -0.98
C ASN A 164 6.93 24.23 -1.20
N THR A 165 5.80 23.61 -0.89
CA THR A 165 4.50 24.28 -0.99
C THR A 165 4.37 25.47 -0.05
N ARG A 166 4.88 25.34 1.18
CA ARG A 166 4.92 26.43 2.17
C ARG A 166 5.80 27.58 1.67
N LEU A 167 6.98 27.31 1.12
CA LEU A 167 7.88 28.31 0.55
C LEU A 167 7.21 29.07 -0.59
N LEU A 168 6.60 28.37 -1.55
CA LEU A 168 5.87 29.02 -2.64
C LEU A 168 4.68 29.85 -2.12
N SER A 169 3.93 29.35 -1.14
CA SER A 169 2.83 30.08 -0.49
C SER A 169 3.32 31.34 0.22
N SER A 170 4.51 31.28 0.82
CA SER A 170 5.18 32.41 1.45
C SER A 170 5.51 33.49 0.42
N TYR A 171 6.18 33.14 -0.69
CA TYR A 171 6.42 34.08 -1.79
C TYR A 171 5.14 34.68 -2.35
N ALA A 172 4.10 33.86 -2.57
CA ALA A 172 2.80 34.33 -3.08
C ALA A 172 2.08 35.31 -2.13
N LYS A 173 2.40 35.28 -0.83
CA LYS A 173 1.86 36.22 0.18
C LYS A 173 2.69 37.48 0.30
N SER A 174 3.96 37.45 -0.08
CA SER A 174 4.86 38.61 -0.01
C SER A 174 4.46 39.71 -0.99
N ASP A 175 4.11 39.36 -2.24
CA ASP A 175 3.63 40.32 -3.24
C ASP A 175 2.61 39.65 -4.17
N ASN A 176 1.50 40.34 -4.47
CA ASN A 176 0.42 39.82 -5.32
C ASN A 176 0.89 39.57 -6.77
N ARG A 177 1.90 40.30 -7.25
CA ARG A 177 2.49 40.14 -8.59
C ARG A 177 3.12 38.77 -8.79
N VAL A 178 3.57 38.10 -7.72
CA VAL A 178 4.06 36.71 -7.77
C VAL A 178 2.99 35.78 -8.32
N LYS A 179 1.77 35.90 -7.78
CA LYS A 179 0.64 35.09 -8.20
C LYS A 179 0.19 35.43 -9.62
N GLU A 180 0.10 36.71 -9.92
CA GLU A 180 -0.33 37.21 -11.22
C GLU A 180 0.62 36.75 -12.34
N LEU A 181 1.92 36.93 -12.15
CA LEU A 181 2.94 36.52 -13.12
C LEU A 181 2.98 34.98 -13.26
N ALA A 182 2.92 34.24 -12.14
CA ALA A 182 2.88 32.78 -12.17
C ALA A 182 1.68 32.25 -12.96
N ILE A 183 0.49 32.85 -12.82
CA ILE A 183 -0.70 32.44 -13.58
C ILE A 183 -0.49 32.70 -15.07
N CYS A 184 0.01 33.87 -15.46
CA CYS A 184 0.26 34.21 -16.87
C CYS A 184 1.29 33.28 -17.52
N VAL A 185 2.43 33.03 -16.86
CA VAL A 185 3.48 32.13 -17.35
C VAL A 185 2.96 30.71 -17.45
N LYS A 186 2.23 30.21 -16.44
CA LYS A 186 1.72 28.83 -16.46
C LYS A 186 0.62 28.65 -17.50
N HIS A 187 -0.23 29.65 -17.72
CA HIS A 187 -1.21 29.64 -18.80
C HIS A 187 -0.50 29.53 -20.16
N TRP A 188 0.49 30.38 -20.41
CA TRP A 188 1.32 30.29 -21.62
C TRP A 188 1.99 28.91 -21.76
N ALA A 189 2.66 28.44 -20.70
CA ALA A 189 3.38 27.18 -20.72
C ALA A 189 2.47 25.96 -20.97
N LEU A 190 1.24 26.01 -20.44
CA LEU A 190 0.21 25.04 -20.74
C LEU A 190 -0.19 25.11 -22.22
N HIS A 191 -0.60 26.27 -22.75
CA HIS A 191 -1.07 26.37 -24.14
C HIS A 191 0.01 26.06 -25.18
N ARG A 192 1.28 26.34 -24.86
CA ARG A 192 2.44 26.06 -25.72
C ARG A 192 3.08 24.69 -25.52
N ASN A 193 2.47 23.83 -24.70
CA ASN A 193 2.93 22.46 -24.46
C ASN A 193 4.39 22.37 -23.95
N VAL A 194 4.74 23.26 -23.02
CA VAL A 194 6.06 23.30 -22.35
C VAL A 194 5.97 23.10 -20.84
N SER A 195 4.81 22.67 -20.34
CA SER A 195 4.53 22.35 -18.93
C SER A 195 4.02 20.90 -18.73
N ASP A 196 4.63 19.94 -19.41
CA ASP A 196 4.32 18.50 -19.35
C ASP A 196 5.57 17.67 -19.08
N SER A 197 5.85 17.45 -17.78
CA SER A 197 7.00 16.66 -17.32
C SER A 197 6.95 15.18 -17.68
N VAL A 198 5.76 14.63 -17.97
CA VAL A 198 5.65 13.23 -18.37
C VAL A 198 6.16 13.05 -19.80
N ASN A 199 5.88 14.03 -20.66
CA ASN A 199 6.31 14.07 -22.05
C ASN A 199 7.65 14.78 -22.28
N GLY A 200 8.40 15.07 -21.21
CA GLY A 200 9.78 15.52 -21.31
C GLY A 200 9.98 17.04 -21.41
N THR A 201 9.07 17.84 -20.83
CA THR A 201 9.25 19.30 -20.66
C THR A 201 9.26 19.66 -19.17
N LEU A 202 9.31 20.95 -18.82
CA LEU A 202 9.36 21.39 -17.41
C LEU A 202 8.06 21.09 -16.67
N SER A 203 8.16 20.90 -15.36
CA SER A 203 6.99 20.75 -14.49
C SER A 203 6.36 22.12 -14.15
N SER A 204 5.08 22.11 -13.77
CA SER A 204 4.38 23.28 -13.24
C SER A 204 5.06 23.89 -12.00
N TYR A 205 5.80 23.07 -11.24
CA TYR A 205 6.61 23.50 -10.11
C TYR A 205 7.88 24.23 -10.58
N ALA A 206 8.62 23.68 -11.56
CA ALA A 206 9.80 24.32 -12.13
C ALA A 206 9.48 25.72 -12.72
N TRP A 207 8.35 25.85 -13.43
CA TRP A 207 7.90 27.16 -13.91
C TRP A 207 7.61 28.16 -12.78
N SER A 208 7.09 27.70 -11.63
CA SER A 208 6.89 28.57 -10.47
C SER A 208 8.23 29.00 -9.83
N ILE A 209 9.24 28.12 -9.82
CA ILE A 209 10.59 28.48 -9.37
C ILE A 209 11.23 29.51 -10.29
N LEU A 210 11.15 29.33 -11.61
CA LEU A 210 11.64 30.30 -12.60
C LEU A 210 11.00 31.69 -12.45
N VAL A 211 9.70 31.73 -12.14
CA VAL A 211 8.98 32.99 -11.89
C VAL A 211 9.49 33.66 -10.61
N ILE A 212 9.68 32.91 -9.53
CA ILE A 212 10.18 33.45 -8.27
C ILE A 212 11.61 33.96 -8.43
N ASP A 213 12.48 33.17 -9.05
CA ASP A 213 13.85 33.54 -9.39
C ASP A 213 13.90 34.88 -10.13
N HIS A 214 13.08 35.01 -11.18
CA HIS A 214 12.98 36.26 -11.93
C HIS A 214 12.50 37.43 -11.06
N LEU A 215 11.52 37.22 -10.19
CA LEU A 215 10.99 38.28 -9.32
C LEU A 215 11.96 38.67 -8.19
N ILE A 216 12.83 37.76 -7.76
CA ILE A 216 13.95 38.09 -6.85
C ILE A 216 14.92 39.02 -7.56
N GLU A 217 15.36 38.65 -8.77
CA GLU A 217 16.29 39.46 -9.57
C GLU A 217 15.72 40.85 -9.92
N GLN A 218 14.42 40.94 -10.21
CA GLN A 218 13.74 42.21 -10.48
C GLN A 218 13.48 43.05 -9.22
N GLY A 219 13.86 42.60 -8.01
CA GLY A 219 13.60 43.33 -6.77
C GLY A 219 12.11 43.45 -6.44
N VAL A 220 11.28 42.50 -6.86
CA VAL A 220 9.86 42.44 -6.50
C VAL A 220 9.67 41.71 -5.17
N VAL A 221 10.44 40.64 -4.95
CA VAL A 221 10.45 39.88 -3.69
C VAL A 221 11.87 39.64 -3.20
N ALA A 222 12.05 39.48 -1.88
CA ALA A 222 13.33 39.11 -1.30
C ALA A 222 13.60 37.61 -1.44
N ASN A 223 14.85 37.18 -1.38
CA ASN A 223 15.17 35.76 -1.14
C ASN A 223 14.70 35.37 0.27
N LEU A 224 13.67 34.53 0.38
CA LEU A 224 13.13 34.11 1.68
C LEU A 224 13.98 33.03 2.36
N GLN A 225 15.02 32.49 1.72
CA GLN A 225 15.89 31.46 2.28
C GLN A 225 17.23 32.00 2.77
N SER A 226 17.48 33.30 2.60
CA SER A 226 18.66 33.96 3.16
C SER A 226 18.45 34.35 4.62
N GLY A 227 19.50 34.22 5.42
CA GLY A 227 19.53 34.62 6.84
C GLY A 227 20.37 33.68 7.70
N ASP A 228 20.63 34.10 8.95
CA ASP A 228 21.44 33.34 9.90
C ASP A 228 20.65 32.28 10.66
N ASP A 229 19.34 32.47 10.81
CA ASP A 229 18.44 31.56 11.55
C ASP A 229 18.05 30.35 10.70
N ARG A 230 18.90 29.33 10.70
CA ARG A 230 18.67 28.09 9.94
C ARG A 230 17.74 27.10 10.65
N VAL A 231 16.78 26.57 9.92
CA VAL A 231 15.89 25.49 10.38
C VAL A 231 16.20 24.21 9.60
N VAL A 232 16.90 23.27 10.23
CA VAL A 232 17.27 21.98 9.64
C VAL A 232 16.35 20.87 10.14
N ILE A 233 15.91 20.01 9.23
CA ILE A 233 15.16 18.79 9.53
C ILE A 233 15.90 17.56 9.00
N GLU A 234 15.77 16.44 9.69
CA GLU A 234 16.32 15.15 9.27
C GLU A 234 15.20 14.29 8.65
N LEU A 235 15.39 13.86 7.40
CA LEU A 235 14.49 12.99 6.66
C LEU A 235 15.31 11.90 5.97
N GLU A 236 14.96 10.63 6.21
CA GLU A 236 15.56 9.46 5.53
C GLU A 236 17.11 9.49 5.52
N ASP A 237 17.71 9.74 6.69
CA ASP A 237 19.17 9.81 6.91
C ASP A 237 19.87 10.98 6.17
N SER A 238 19.11 11.99 5.72
CA SER A 238 19.61 13.22 5.10
C SER A 238 19.09 14.47 5.82
N GLU A 239 19.95 15.48 5.95
CA GLU A 239 19.60 16.78 6.55
C GLU A 239 19.16 17.77 5.46
N PHE A 240 18.01 18.42 5.67
CA PHE A 240 17.48 19.43 4.76
C PHE A 240 17.28 20.75 5.50
N ASP A 241 17.81 21.83 4.93
CA ASP A 241 17.62 23.19 5.44
C ASP A 241 16.34 23.80 4.85
N ILE A 242 15.29 23.82 5.65
CA ILE A 242 13.93 24.29 5.30
C ILE A 242 13.67 25.74 5.72
N THR A 243 14.71 26.57 5.81
CA THR A 243 14.61 27.96 6.26
C THR A 243 13.68 28.78 5.37
N ILE A 244 12.77 29.54 6.01
CA ILE A 244 11.87 30.50 5.37
C ILE A 244 11.77 31.74 6.28
N ASN A 245 12.47 32.80 5.90
CA ASN A 245 12.47 34.09 6.58
C ASN A 245 11.47 35.05 5.91
N MET A 246 10.28 35.17 6.51
CA MET A 246 9.21 36.07 6.03
C MET A 246 9.48 37.56 6.30
N GLU A 247 10.46 37.87 7.14
CA GLU A 247 10.80 39.25 7.50
C GLU A 247 11.76 39.88 6.51
N ASN A 248 12.38 39.07 5.64
CA ASN A 248 13.32 39.56 4.66
C ASN A 248 12.63 40.48 3.63
N GLN A 249 13.31 41.55 3.25
CA GLN A 249 12.84 42.52 2.26
C GLN A 249 13.82 42.62 1.10
N PRO A 250 13.33 42.89 -0.12
CA PRO A 250 14.22 43.04 -1.25
C PRO A 250 15.05 44.32 -1.09
N GLU A 251 16.31 44.28 -1.54
CA GLU A 251 17.23 45.41 -1.45
C GLU A 251 16.73 46.62 -2.26
N THR A 252 16.10 46.35 -3.40
CA THR A 252 15.42 47.32 -4.25
C THR A 252 13.94 46.95 -4.33
N LYS A 253 13.05 47.95 -4.32
CA LYS A 253 11.61 47.73 -4.54
C LYS A 253 11.26 48.16 -5.95
N SER A 254 10.99 47.19 -6.81
CA SER A 254 10.53 47.46 -8.17
C SER A 254 9.04 47.73 -8.20
N ASP A 255 8.64 48.77 -8.93
CA ASP A 255 7.25 49.15 -9.22
C ASP A 255 6.80 48.66 -10.62
N ALA A 256 7.57 47.76 -11.25
CA ALA A 256 7.23 47.22 -12.57
C ALA A 256 5.85 46.56 -12.60
N ASP A 257 5.10 46.83 -13.67
CA ASP A 257 3.79 46.22 -13.93
C ASP A 257 3.93 44.79 -14.48
N ILE A 258 2.82 44.04 -14.49
CA ILE A 258 2.82 42.64 -14.91
C ILE A 258 3.25 42.48 -16.37
N ALA A 259 2.91 43.42 -17.26
CA ALA A 259 3.32 43.37 -18.66
C ALA A 259 4.84 43.51 -18.80
N SER A 260 5.45 44.48 -18.10
CA SER A 260 6.90 44.67 -18.08
C SER A 260 7.62 43.44 -17.50
N LEU A 261 7.14 42.92 -16.38
CA LEU A 261 7.70 41.74 -15.72
C LEU A 261 7.60 40.48 -16.59
N LEU A 262 6.52 40.34 -17.36
CA LEU A 262 6.34 39.20 -18.25
C LEU A 262 7.24 39.28 -19.49
N LEU A 263 7.43 40.48 -20.05
CA LEU A 263 8.39 40.71 -21.12
C LEU A 263 9.82 40.41 -20.66
N SER A 264 10.23 40.98 -19.53
CA SER A 264 11.58 40.76 -18.99
C SER A 264 11.79 39.30 -18.60
N PHE A 265 10.77 38.61 -18.09
CA PHE A 265 10.80 37.16 -17.84
C PHE A 265 11.14 36.36 -19.11
N PHE A 266 10.38 36.58 -20.20
CA PHE A 266 10.61 35.86 -21.45
C PHE A 266 11.95 36.20 -22.08
N THR A 267 12.29 37.48 -22.11
CA THR A 267 13.55 37.97 -22.69
C THR A 267 14.74 37.39 -21.94
N ARG A 268 14.74 37.51 -20.60
CA ARG A 268 15.81 36.99 -19.74
C ARG A 268 16.03 35.50 -19.94
N LEU A 269 14.99 34.68 -19.82
CA LEU A 269 15.14 33.22 -19.94
C LEU A 269 15.50 32.79 -21.36
N ALA A 270 15.06 33.53 -22.38
CA ALA A 270 15.40 33.26 -23.77
C ALA A 270 16.88 33.55 -24.08
N THR A 271 17.46 34.58 -23.46
CA THR A 271 18.86 35.00 -23.66
C THR A 271 19.81 34.57 -22.54
N MET A 272 19.33 33.78 -21.56
CA MET A 272 20.14 33.37 -20.43
C MET A 272 21.26 32.42 -20.89
N ASP A 273 22.43 32.59 -20.29
CA ASP A 273 23.56 31.69 -20.47
C ASP A 273 23.39 30.41 -19.65
N TRP A 274 22.61 29.48 -20.22
CA TRP A 274 22.41 28.14 -19.67
C TRP A 274 23.69 27.31 -19.66
N ASP A 275 24.69 27.64 -20.47
CA ASP A 275 25.93 26.85 -20.56
C ASP A 275 26.83 27.06 -19.35
N ASN A 276 26.77 28.23 -18.70
CA ASN A 276 27.61 28.54 -17.53
C ASN A 276 26.84 28.73 -16.22
N SER A 277 25.51 28.93 -16.28
CA SER A 277 24.70 29.32 -15.12
C SER A 277 23.61 28.30 -14.76
N ILE A 278 23.35 28.17 -13.47
CA ILE A 278 22.28 27.35 -12.89
C ILE A 278 21.33 28.26 -12.13
N ILE A 279 20.02 28.09 -12.32
CA ILE A 279 19.02 28.87 -11.57
C ILE A 279 18.88 28.32 -10.15
N SER A 280 19.00 29.21 -9.15
CA SER A 280 18.78 28.89 -7.74
C SER A 280 18.12 30.04 -6.98
N ILE A 281 16.87 29.82 -6.56
CA ILE A 281 16.18 30.75 -5.65
C ILE A 281 16.76 30.70 -4.24
N ARG A 282 17.42 29.59 -3.85
CA ARG A 282 18.03 29.44 -2.54
C ARG A 282 19.24 30.36 -2.40
N ASN A 283 20.08 30.40 -3.44
CA ASN A 283 21.20 31.34 -3.54
C ASN A 283 20.74 32.78 -3.77
N GLY A 284 19.53 32.97 -4.31
CA GLY A 284 18.96 34.28 -4.63
C GLY A 284 19.46 34.86 -5.95
N GLY A 285 20.10 34.02 -6.78
CA GLY A 285 20.71 34.38 -8.05
C GLY A 285 21.41 33.17 -8.68
N PRO A 286 21.90 33.30 -9.93
CA PRO A 286 22.51 32.20 -10.65
C PRO A 286 23.77 31.68 -9.94
N ILE A 287 23.94 30.36 -9.95
CA ILE A 287 25.13 29.65 -9.44
C ILE A 287 25.99 29.22 -10.62
N ALA A 288 27.31 29.37 -10.52
CA ALA A 288 28.23 28.86 -11.54
C ALA A 288 28.27 27.32 -11.55
N ARG A 289 28.32 26.70 -12.73
CA ARG A 289 28.37 25.24 -12.84
C ARG A 289 29.55 24.60 -12.13
N ASP A 290 30.73 25.24 -12.19
CA ASP A 290 31.94 24.77 -11.51
C ASP A 290 31.79 24.73 -9.99
N GLU A 291 31.06 25.69 -9.42
CA GLU A 291 30.79 25.76 -7.98
C GLU A 291 29.81 24.66 -7.55
N LYS A 292 28.79 24.41 -8.36
CA LYS A 292 27.75 23.41 -8.06
C LYS A 292 28.17 21.97 -8.38
N GLY A 293 29.05 21.78 -9.36
CA GLY A 293 29.40 20.47 -9.92
C GLY A 293 28.38 19.91 -10.92
N TRP A 294 27.43 20.71 -11.38
CA TRP A 294 26.45 20.31 -12.42
C TRP A 294 26.91 20.80 -13.79
N MET A 295 27.74 20.00 -14.45
CA MET A 295 28.25 20.32 -15.79
C MET A 295 27.18 20.10 -16.86
N ASN A 296 27.27 20.84 -17.96
CA ASN A 296 26.41 20.61 -19.13
C ASN A 296 26.96 19.38 -19.88
N GLU A 297 26.41 18.20 -19.60
CA GLU A 297 26.97 16.94 -20.10
C GLU A 297 26.58 16.66 -21.55
N ASP A 298 27.48 16.05 -22.32
CA ASP A 298 27.16 15.53 -23.65
C ASP A 298 26.41 14.19 -23.58
N PRO A 299 25.52 13.87 -24.54
CA PRO A 299 25.23 14.63 -25.77
C PRO A 299 24.18 15.74 -25.57
N SER A 300 24.37 16.87 -26.28
CA SER A 300 23.45 18.01 -26.25
C SER A 300 22.08 17.69 -26.86
N ALA A 301 21.07 18.53 -26.59
CA ALA A 301 19.74 18.34 -27.20
C ALA A 301 19.79 18.39 -28.74
N LEU A 302 20.65 19.22 -29.31
CA LEU A 302 20.86 19.29 -30.76
C LEU A 302 21.52 18.01 -31.29
N ASP A 303 22.51 17.45 -30.57
CA ASP A 303 23.16 16.19 -30.99
C ASP A 303 22.17 15.03 -31.03
N ILE A 304 21.27 14.96 -30.04
CA ILE A 304 20.23 13.93 -29.98
C ILE A 304 19.22 14.08 -31.11
N VAL A 305 18.75 15.30 -31.38
CA VAL A 305 17.75 15.55 -32.45
C VAL A 305 18.37 15.39 -33.84
N ASN A 306 19.65 15.67 -33.99
CA ASN A 306 20.37 15.50 -35.25
C ASN A 306 20.91 14.08 -35.44
N SER A 307 20.83 13.19 -34.45
CA SER A 307 21.33 11.82 -34.58
C SER A 307 20.51 11.01 -35.60
N ASP A 308 21.19 10.42 -36.59
CA ASP A 308 20.58 9.50 -37.57
C ASP A 308 20.32 8.09 -37.01
N LYS A 309 20.64 7.84 -35.73
CA LYS A 309 20.39 6.55 -35.08
C LYS A 309 18.90 6.33 -34.84
N GLU A 310 18.41 5.13 -35.14
CA GLU A 310 17.02 4.71 -34.88
C GLU A 310 16.63 4.85 -33.38
N HIS A 311 17.61 4.68 -32.49
CA HIS A 311 17.47 4.92 -31.05
C HIS A 311 18.63 5.82 -30.58
N PRO A 312 18.45 7.14 -30.56
CA PRO A 312 19.50 8.05 -30.10
C PRO A 312 19.80 7.81 -28.61
N PRO A 313 21.04 8.08 -28.16
CA PRO A 313 21.40 7.98 -26.74
C PRO A 313 20.55 8.92 -25.87
N ARG A 314 20.57 8.69 -24.56
CA ARG A 314 19.94 9.64 -23.62
C ARG A 314 20.73 10.95 -23.65
N MET A 315 20.02 12.07 -23.63
CA MET A 315 20.58 13.41 -23.43
C MET A 315 21.39 13.46 -22.13
N GLY A 316 22.47 14.23 -22.11
CA GLY A 316 23.27 14.48 -20.91
C GLY A 316 22.45 15.13 -19.79
N GLU A 317 22.98 15.11 -18.57
CA GLU A 317 22.32 15.71 -17.41
C GLU A 317 22.56 17.24 -17.35
N HIS A 318 21.68 17.95 -16.64
CA HIS A 318 21.85 19.37 -16.27
C HIS A 318 21.89 20.42 -17.39
N HIS A 319 21.19 20.26 -18.51
CA HIS A 319 21.17 21.30 -19.56
C HIS A 319 20.46 22.60 -19.13
N LEU A 320 19.14 22.54 -18.88
CA LEU A 320 18.36 23.68 -18.39
C LEU A 320 18.32 23.68 -16.86
N ALA A 321 19.49 23.58 -16.21
CA ALA A 321 19.62 23.27 -14.80
C ALA A 321 18.87 24.27 -13.89
N ILE A 322 17.97 23.73 -13.06
CA ILE A 322 17.19 24.48 -12.08
C ILE A 322 17.27 23.72 -10.75
N GLU A 323 17.85 24.35 -9.73
CA GLU A 323 18.01 23.76 -8.40
C GLU A 323 16.68 23.76 -7.63
N ASP A 324 16.34 22.64 -6.96
CA ASP A 324 15.28 22.62 -5.96
C ASP A 324 15.74 23.35 -4.68
N PRO A 325 14.91 24.24 -4.10
CA PRO A 325 15.29 25.09 -2.97
C PRO A 325 15.61 24.34 -1.67
N PHE A 326 15.13 23.11 -1.50
CA PHE A 326 15.39 22.29 -0.31
C PHE A 326 16.19 21.03 -0.62
N ASP A 327 15.84 20.29 -1.68
CA ASP A 327 16.64 19.16 -2.17
C ASP A 327 17.73 19.66 -3.13
N ILE A 328 18.81 20.23 -2.59
CA ILE A 328 19.85 20.91 -3.38
C ILE A 328 20.55 20.01 -4.41
N ASP A 329 20.46 18.68 -4.27
CA ASP A 329 21.01 17.72 -5.24
C ASP A 329 19.99 17.38 -6.35
N HIS A 330 18.77 17.90 -6.26
CA HIS A 330 17.72 17.68 -7.23
C HIS A 330 17.66 18.80 -8.28
N ASP A 331 18.09 18.47 -9.50
CA ASP A 331 17.80 19.27 -10.68
C ASP A 331 16.37 19.01 -11.18
N LEU A 332 15.54 20.06 -11.21
CA LEU A 332 14.17 20.02 -11.70
C LEU A 332 14.08 19.82 -13.21
N SER A 333 15.16 20.07 -13.94
CA SER A 333 15.26 19.92 -15.39
C SER A 333 15.58 18.50 -15.85
N ARG A 334 15.94 17.58 -14.93
CA ARG A 334 16.28 16.17 -15.26
C ARG A 334 15.22 15.39 -16.06
N VAL A 335 13.97 15.86 -16.01
CA VAL A 335 12.83 15.27 -16.72
C VAL A 335 12.76 15.73 -18.18
N VAL A 336 13.44 16.82 -18.52
CA VAL A 336 13.46 17.40 -19.85
C VAL A 336 14.20 16.47 -20.81
N ARG A 337 13.61 16.27 -21.98
CA ARG A 337 14.22 15.51 -23.09
C ARG A 337 14.67 16.49 -24.17
N ALA A 338 15.53 16.04 -25.08
CA ALA A 338 16.09 16.86 -26.15
C ALA A 338 15.05 17.69 -26.92
N GLU A 339 13.98 17.05 -27.41
CA GLU A 339 12.90 17.79 -28.11
C GLU A 339 12.21 18.81 -27.20
N GLY A 340 12.01 18.46 -25.92
CA GLY A 340 11.40 19.33 -24.93
C GLY A 340 12.26 20.55 -24.63
N GLU A 341 13.58 20.39 -24.52
CA GLU A 341 14.53 21.51 -24.36
C GLU A 341 14.48 22.46 -25.56
N LEU A 342 14.63 21.93 -26.78
CA LEU A 342 14.57 22.76 -27.99
C LEU A 342 13.24 23.50 -28.10
N ARG A 343 12.14 22.83 -27.74
CA ARG A 343 10.80 23.44 -27.72
C ARG A 343 10.70 24.55 -26.67
N ILE A 344 11.19 24.33 -25.45
CA ILE A 344 11.19 25.35 -24.39
C ILE A 344 11.97 26.58 -24.86
N ARG A 345 13.21 26.40 -25.35
CA ARG A 345 14.06 27.51 -25.80
C ARG A 345 13.43 28.25 -26.98
N ASN A 346 12.91 27.52 -27.97
CA ASN A 346 12.20 28.11 -29.11
C ASN A 346 10.96 28.90 -28.70
N GLU A 347 10.15 28.38 -27.78
CA GLU A 347 8.93 29.04 -27.33
C GLU A 347 9.21 30.27 -26.45
N LEU A 348 10.27 30.25 -25.64
CA LEU A 348 10.74 31.43 -24.89
C LEU A 348 11.16 32.55 -25.86
N LEU A 349 11.98 32.23 -26.87
CA LEU A 349 12.40 33.18 -27.91
C LEU A 349 11.19 33.70 -28.70
N ARG A 350 10.27 32.81 -29.10
CA ARG A 350 9.04 33.20 -29.79
C ARG A 350 8.21 34.15 -28.94
N ALA A 351 8.04 33.85 -27.65
CA ALA A 351 7.27 34.69 -26.74
C ALA A 351 7.90 36.07 -26.62
N ALA A 352 9.23 36.16 -26.43
CA ALA A 352 9.96 37.42 -26.36
C ALA A 352 9.78 38.26 -27.65
N VAL A 353 9.93 37.63 -28.83
CA VAL A 353 9.80 38.32 -30.12
C VAL A 353 8.38 38.80 -30.38
N LEU A 354 7.36 37.99 -30.12
CA LEU A 354 5.96 38.41 -30.30
C LEU A 354 5.55 39.50 -29.31
N PHE A 355 6.04 39.42 -28.07
CA PHE A 355 5.80 40.46 -27.08
C PHE A 355 6.44 41.78 -27.51
N GLY A 356 7.69 41.73 -27.99
CA GLY A 356 8.42 42.88 -28.53
C GLY A 356 7.77 43.52 -29.75
N ASN A 357 7.17 42.71 -30.63
CA ASN A 357 6.44 43.19 -31.80
C ASN A 357 5.04 43.75 -31.48
N GLY A 358 4.60 43.70 -30.22
CA GLY A 358 3.26 44.14 -29.83
C GLY A 358 2.12 43.22 -30.32
N SER A 359 2.40 41.93 -30.56
CA SER A 359 1.37 40.94 -30.90
C SER A 359 0.37 40.77 -29.76
N THR A 360 -0.80 40.17 -30.01
CA THR A 360 -1.81 40.02 -28.96
C THR A 360 -1.45 38.90 -27.98
N TRP A 361 -1.85 39.04 -26.71
CA TRP A 361 -1.68 37.96 -25.71
C TRP A 361 -2.29 36.61 -26.15
N LYS A 362 -3.36 36.67 -26.96
CA LYS A 362 -4.01 35.48 -27.52
C LYS A 362 -3.11 34.75 -28.52
N GLU A 363 -2.36 35.47 -29.35
CA GLU A 363 -1.39 34.88 -30.30
C GLU A 363 -0.19 34.30 -29.54
N ILE A 364 0.29 35.01 -28.51
CA ILE A 364 1.41 34.53 -27.67
C ILE A 364 1.05 33.21 -26.98
N CYS A 365 -0.21 33.07 -26.53
CA CYS A 365 -0.75 31.88 -25.89
C CYS A 365 -1.55 30.97 -26.84
N GLU A 366 -1.33 31.03 -28.15
CA GLU A 366 -2.03 30.15 -29.09
C GLU A 366 -1.82 28.67 -28.71
N THR A 367 -2.86 27.85 -28.80
CA THR A 367 -2.76 26.45 -28.40
C THR A 367 -2.22 25.59 -29.54
N ILE A 368 -1.07 24.93 -29.33
CA ILE A 368 -0.48 24.04 -30.34
C ILE A 368 -1.33 22.78 -30.54
N GLU A 369 -1.78 22.16 -29.44
CA GLU A 369 -2.54 20.91 -29.45
C GLU A 369 -3.85 21.04 -28.67
N PRO A 370 -4.95 21.49 -29.31
CA PRO A 370 -6.23 21.69 -28.65
C PRO A 370 -6.81 20.42 -28.03
N GLU A 371 -6.58 19.27 -28.66
CA GLU A 371 -7.03 17.95 -28.18
C GLU A 371 -6.54 17.64 -26.75
N ARG A 372 -5.33 18.10 -26.41
CA ARG A 372 -4.73 17.90 -25.09
C ARG A 372 -5.49 18.63 -23.97
N LEU A 373 -6.10 19.77 -24.30
CA LEU A 373 -6.82 20.60 -23.33
C LEU A 373 -8.32 20.28 -23.24
N LYS A 374 -8.88 19.46 -24.14
CA LYS A 374 -10.32 19.11 -24.16
C LYS A 374 -10.83 18.47 -22.86
N ASN A 375 -9.95 17.81 -22.11
CA ASN A 375 -10.30 17.08 -20.87
C ASN A 375 -9.94 17.84 -19.59
N LEU A 376 -9.36 19.04 -19.67
CA LEU A 376 -8.88 19.79 -18.49
C LEU A 376 -9.93 20.69 -17.85
N GLU A 377 -11.00 21.02 -18.58
CA GLU A 377 -12.11 21.72 -17.95
C GLU A 377 -12.91 20.73 -17.10
N PRO A 378 -13.12 21.01 -15.80
CA PRO A 378 -14.06 20.23 -15.01
C PRO A 378 -15.43 20.44 -15.62
N VAL A 379 -15.85 19.50 -16.45
CA VAL A 379 -17.22 19.39 -16.97
C VAL A 379 -18.11 19.46 -15.74
N ASP A 380 -18.89 20.54 -15.63
CA ASP A 380 -19.89 20.69 -14.57
C ASP A 380 -20.64 19.37 -14.44
N ILE A 381 -20.80 18.85 -13.22
CA ILE A 381 -21.38 17.52 -12.94
C ILE A 381 -22.80 17.34 -13.52
N PHE A 382 -23.42 18.42 -14.01
CA PHE A 382 -24.73 18.45 -14.64
C PHE A 382 -24.70 18.73 -16.15
N HIS A 383 -23.53 18.80 -16.80
CA HIS A 383 -23.40 19.17 -18.22
C HIS A 383 -24.26 18.28 -19.13
N ASP A 384 -24.22 16.97 -18.91
CA ASP A 384 -25.03 15.95 -19.60
C ASP A 384 -26.54 16.04 -19.34
N LEU A 385 -26.95 16.79 -18.32
CA LEU A 385 -28.34 16.97 -17.90
C LEU A 385 -28.94 18.31 -18.34
N ARG A 386 -28.14 19.23 -18.91
CA ARG A 386 -28.60 20.55 -19.36
C ARG A 386 -29.59 20.47 -20.50
N ASP A 387 -29.33 19.58 -21.46
CA ASP A 387 -30.13 19.44 -22.68
C ASP A 387 -31.30 18.44 -22.53
N LYS A 388 -31.44 17.82 -21.35
CA LYS A 388 -32.47 16.80 -21.08
C LYS A 388 -33.74 17.40 -20.45
N SER A 389 -34.90 16.85 -20.81
CA SER A 389 -36.19 17.22 -20.21
C SER A 389 -36.28 16.80 -18.74
N THR A 390 -37.10 17.50 -17.94
CA THR A 390 -37.32 17.15 -16.51
C THR A 390 -37.87 15.75 -16.33
N GLU A 391 -38.83 15.35 -17.17
CA GLU A 391 -39.44 14.01 -17.17
C GLU A 391 -38.42 12.92 -17.48
N SER A 392 -37.48 13.18 -18.41
CA SER A 392 -36.38 12.25 -18.69
C SER A 392 -35.46 12.07 -17.49
N VAL A 393 -35.16 13.15 -16.76
CA VAL A 393 -34.34 13.10 -15.54
C VAL A 393 -35.06 12.36 -14.40
N GLU A 394 -36.37 12.56 -14.25
CA GLU A 394 -37.18 11.82 -13.27
C GLU A 394 -37.25 10.32 -13.57
N SER A 395 -37.42 9.94 -14.83
CA SER A 395 -37.38 8.54 -15.25
C SER A 395 -36.01 7.89 -15.00
N MET A 396 -34.91 8.62 -15.26
CA MET A 396 -33.56 8.17 -14.90
C MET A 396 -33.39 8.01 -13.37
N LEU A 397 -33.98 8.91 -12.57
CA LEU A 397 -33.94 8.83 -11.12
C LEU A 397 -34.72 7.62 -10.58
N GLU A 398 -35.89 7.32 -11.16
CA GLU A 398 -36.68 6.16 -10.77
C GLU A 398 -35.96 4.86 -11.14
N LYS A 399 -35.39 4.78 -12.35
CA LYS A 399 -34.59 3.63 -12.79
C LYS A 399 -33.39 3.40 -11.87
N THR A 400 -32.62 4.45 -11.56
CA THR A 400 -31.45 4.34 -10.68
C THR A 400 -31.83 3.91 -9.26
N ARG A 401 -32.96 4.39 -8.71
CA ARG A 401 -33.49 3.91 -7.42
C ARG A 401 -33.91 2.44 -7.47
N GLY A 402 -34.57 1.99 -8.54
CA GLY A 402 -34.93 0.58 -8.72
C GLY A 402 -33.70 -0.34 -8.80
N GLU A 403 -32.64 0.10 -9.51
CA GLU A 403 -31.37 -0.62 -9.56
C GLU A 403 -30.67 -0.67 -8.18
N MET A 404 -30.77 0.40 -7.38
CA MET A 404 -30.26 0.41 -6.01
C MET A 404 -30.97 -0.64 -5.15
N ASP A 405 -32.29 -0.68 -5.16
CA ASP A 405 -33.07 -1.63 -4.34
C ASP A 405 -32.76 -3.09 -4.73
N ALA A 406 -32.63 -3.37 -6.03
CA ALA A 406 -32.23 -4.69 -6.52
C ALA A 406 -30.83 -5.08 -6.05
N LEU A 407 -29.90 -4.13 -6.04
CA LEU A 407 -28.52 -4.34 -5.62
C LEU A 407 -28.40 -4.51 -4.09
N ASP A 408 -29.21 -3.79 -3.30
CA ASP A 408 -29.23 -3.90 -1.83
C ASP A 408 -29.66 -5.30 -1.40
N ARG A 409 -30.75 -5.83 -1.98
CA ARG A 409 -31.21 -7.21 -1.75
C ARG A 409 -30.12 -8.24 -2.06
N ARG A 410 -29.31 -7.98 -3.09
CA ARG A 410 -28.20 -8.86 -3.48
C ARG A 410 -27.02 -8.77 -2.52
N ILE A 411 -26.73 -7.57 -1.99
CA ILE A 411 -25.72 -7.37 -0.94
C ILE A 411 -26.15 -8.11 0.32
N ASP A 412 -27.40 -7.96 0.76
CA ASP A 412 -27.93 -8.63 1.94
C ASP A 412 -27.84 -10.16 1.82
N ALA A 413 -28.22 -10.72 0.67
CA ALA A 413 -28.11 -12.16 0.40
C ALA A 413 -26.65 -12.65 0.52
N LEU A 414 -25.69 -11.91 -0.04
CA LEU A 414 -24.26 -12.23 0.05
C LEU A 414 -23.73 -12.08 1.49
N GLU A 415 -24.24 -11.14 2.27
CA GLU A 415 -23.87 -10.97 3.68
C GLU A 415 -24.37 -12.14 4.53
N VAL A 416 -25.60 -12.59 4.32
CA VAL A 416 -26.16 -13.79 4.97
C VAL A 416 -25.34 -15.03 4.59
N GLU A 417 -25.01 -15.20 3.31
CA GLU A 417 -24.17 -16.31 2.85
C GLU A 417 -22.77 -16.27 3.50
N ARG A 418 -22.17 -15.09 3.61
CA ARG A 418 -20.87 -14.90 4.29
C ARG A 418 -20.96 -15.25 5.77
N GLN A 419 -21.99 -14.79 6.47
CA GLN A 419 -22.18 -15.07 7.90
C GLN A 419 -22.38 -16.57 8.14
N SER A 420 -23.17 -17.25 7.31
CA SER A 420 -23.37 -18.70 7.37
C SER A 420 -22.05 -19.46 7.17
N ASN A 421 -21.29 -19.15 6.12
CA ASN A 421 -19.99 -19.79 5.86
C ASN A 421 -18.97 -19.52 6.99
N LEU A 422 -18.98 -18.33 7.57
CA LEU A 422 -18.07 -17.95 8.66
C LEU A 422 -18.44 -18.65 9.97
N ARG A 423 -19.74 -18.79 10.27
CA ARG A 423 -20.23 -19.59 11.40
C ARG A 423 -19.83 -21.06 11.26
N MET A 424 -20.01 -21.63 10.06
CA MET A 424 -19.61 -23.00 9.74
C MET A 424 -18.08 -23.21 9.92
N ALA A 425 -17.26 -22.30 9.40
CA ALA A 425 -15.80 -22.38 9.53
C ALA A 425 -15.33 -22.26 10.99
N ARG A 426 -15.97 -21.40 11.79
CA ARG A 426 -15.68 -21.26 13.24
C ARG A 426 -16.06 -22.52 14.01
N ALA A 427 -17.25 -23.07 13.76
CA ALA A 427 -17.73 -24.27 14.43
C ALA A 427 -16.83 -25.48 14.11
N MET A 428 -16.47 -25.69 12.84
CA MET A 428 -15.51 -26.73 12.46
C MET A 428 -14.12 -26.56 13.11
N ARG A 429 -13.66 -25.32 13.29
CA ARG A 429 -12.36 -25.03 13.91
C ARG A 429 -12.37 -25.32 15.41
N GLY A 430 -13.45 -24.98 16.11
CA GLY A 430 -13.63 -25.31 17.53
C GLY A 430 -13.55 -26.82 17.79
N VAL A 431 -14.27 -27.62 16.98
CA VAL A 431 -14.24 -29.09 17.09
C VAL A 431 -12.83 -29.66 16.81
N ILE A 432 -12.11 -29.09 15.83
CA ILE A 432 -10.73 -29.53 15.52
C ILE A 432 -9.76 -29.18 16.65
N GLU A 433 -9.89 -28.00 17.27
CA GLU A 433 -9.03 -27.57 18.38
C GLU A 433 -9.25 -28.43 19.62
N GLU A 434 -10.50 -28.69 20.00
CA GLU A 434 -10.84 -29.53 21.17
C GLU A 434 -10.44 -31.00 20.99
N THR A 435 -10.53 -31.53 19.76
CA THR A 435 -10.06 -32.90 19.46
C THR A 435 -8.55 -32.99 19.23
N SER A 436 -7.84 -31.87 19.15
CA SER A 436 -6.41 -31.86 18.80
C SER A 436 -5.51 -32.44 19.88
N ASP A 437 -5.82 -32.20 21.16
CA ASP A 437 -5.02 -32.70 22.28
C ASP A 437 -5.18 -34.21 22.44
N LEU A 438 -6.41 -34.71 22.27
CA LEU A 438 -6.70 -36.14 22.19
C LEU A 438 -5.96 -36.82 21.02
N ARG A 439 -5.86 -36.15 19.86
CA ARG A 439 -5.10 -36.66 18.71
C ARG A 439 -3.58 -36.69 18.94
N LYS A 440 -3.01 -35.73 19.68
CA LYS A 440 -1.58 -35.73 20.03
C LYS A 440 -1.24 -36.89 20.95
N GLU A 441 -2.05 -37.13 21.96
CA GLU A 441 -1.91 -38.28 22.87
C GLU A 441 -2.03 -39.60 22.11
N HIS A 442 -3.04 -39.72 21.25
CA HIS A 442 -3.23 -40.91 20.41
C HIS A 442 -2.02 -41.18 19.49
N LYS A 443 -1.45 -40.14 18.88
CA LYS A 443 -0.26 -40.26 18.03
C LYS A 443 0.99 -40.64 18.83
N ALA A 444 1.15 -40.13 20.05
CA ALA A 444 2.28 -40.48 20.92
C ALA A 444 2.25 -41.96 21.31
N ILE A 445 1.07 -42.50 21.64
CA ILE A 445 0.88 -43.93 21.96
C ILE A 445 1.22 -44.81 20.76
N ILE A 446 0.78 -44.44 19.54
CA ILE A 446 1.10 -45.19 18.31
C ILE A 446 2.60 -45.21 18.01
N VAL A 447 3.29 -44.08 18.16
CA VAL A 447 4.75 -44.00 17.96
C VAL A 447 5.47 -44.87 18.99
N GLY A 448 5.03 -44.84 20.25
CA GLY A 448 5.56 -45.70 21.31
C GLY A 448 5.34 -47.20 21.04
N LEU A 449 4.19 -47.59 20.48
CA LEU A 449 3.89 -48.97 20.09
C LEU A 449 4.81 -49.46 18.96
N LYS A 450 5.09 -48.63 17.95
CA LYS A 450 6.03 -48.99 16.88
C LYS A 450 7.45 -49.21 17.39
N GLY A 451 7.93 -48.34 18.28
CA GLY A 451 9.24 -48.49 18.91
C GLY A 451 9.36 -49.78 19.71
N ARG A 452 8.35 -50.08 20.55
CA ARG A 452 8.30 -51.32 21.33
C ARG A 452 8.18 -52.57 20.47
N ASN A 453 7.46 -52.54 19.36
CA ASN A 453 7.41 -53.68 18.42
C ASN A 453 8.79 -54.03 17.88
N ALA A 454 9.59 -53.02 17.51
CA ALA A 454 10.95 -53.25 17.03
C ALA A 454 11.84 -53.89 18.10
N GLU A 455 11.70 -53.47 19.36
CA GLU A 455 12.44 -54.01 20.50
C GLU A 455 12.02 -55.46 20.83
N ILE A 456 10.72 -55.75 20.80
CA ILE A 456 10.17 -57.10 20.98
C ILE A 456 10.70 -58.05 19.90
N ASP A 457 10.72 -57.60 18.63
CA ASP A 457 11.24 -58.41 17.52
C ASP A 457 12.74 -58.66 17.63
N ASP A 458 13.53 -57.69 18.10
CA ASP A 458 14.98 -57.86 18.31
C ASP A 458 15.29 -58.87 19.43
N ILE A 459 14.62 -58.73 20.59
CA ILE A 459 14.78 -59.67 21.71
C ILE A 459 14.34 -61.07 21.32
N LYS A 460 13.23 -61.18 20.58
CA LYS A 460 12.75 -62.48 20.07
C LYS A 460 13.77 -63.13 19.15
N LYS A 461 14.35 -62.39 18.20
CA LYS A 461 15.41 -62.91 17.30
C LYS A 461 16.63 -63.38 18.07
N LYS A 462 17.11 -62.61 19.06
CA LYS A 462 18.27 -62.97 19.90
C LYS A 462 17.99 -64.24 20.71
N ARG A 463 16.84 -64.31 21.38
CA ARG A 463 16.41 -65.47 22.15
C ARG A 463 16.28 -66.71 21.26
N ASP A 464 15.61 -66.60 20.13
CA ASP A 464 15.36 -67.72 19.23
C ASP A 464 16.66 -68.26 18.62
N LYS A 465 17.64 -67.37 18.35
CA LYS A 465 19.00 -67.76 17.94
C LYS A 465 19.75 -68.54 19.02
N ILE A 466 19.67 -68.12 20.27
CA ILE A 466 20.34 -68.84 21.36
C ILE A 466 19.66 -70.20 21.60
N ASN A 467 18.34 -70.24 21.54
CA ASN A 467 17.58 -71.49 21.67
C ASN A 467 17.79 -72.46 20.49
N SER A 468 18.12 -71.97 19.29
CA SER A 468 18.52 -72.85 18.18
C SER A 468 19.90 -73.47 18.39
N ASP A 469 20.81 -72.74 19.06
CA ASP A 469 22.17 -73.20 19.35
C ASP A 469 22.21 -74.13 20.59
N VAL A 470 21.35 -73.91 21.58
CA VAL A 470 21.28 -74.66 22.84
C VAL A 470 19.87 -75.21 23.04
N ILE A 471 19.70 -76.50 22.72
CA ILE A 471 18.39 -77.18 22.77
C ILE A 471 18.04 -77.61 24.20
N LEU A 472 19.05 -77.87 25.04
CA LEU A 472 18.83 -78.37 26.40
C LEU A 472 18.34 -77.25 27.33
N PRO A 473 17.27 -77.49 28.11
CA PRO A 473 16.84 -76.55 29.15
C PRO A 473 17.91 -76.31 30.22
N ILE A 474 17.92 -75.12 30.83
CA ILE A 474 18.93 -74.73 31.83
C ILE A 474 19.07 -75.73 32.99
N HIS A 475 17.95 -76.23 33.52
CA HIS A 475 17.94 -77.21 34.62
C HIS A 475 18.57 -78.55 34.23
N MET A 476 18.37 -79.00 32.98
CA MET A 476 18.98 -80.24 32.48
C MET A 476 20.49 -80.10 32.33
N ILE A 477 20.96 -78.90 31.95
CA ILE A 477 22.40 -78.59 31.86
C ILE A 477 23.02 -78.56 33.26
N GLU A 478 22.34 -77.97 34.25
CA GLU A 478 22.77 -77.94 35.66
C GLU A 478 22.88 -79.34 36.27
N ASP A 479 21.91 -80.22 35.98
CA ASP A 479 21.93 -81.61 36.40
C ASP A 479 23.11 -82.38 35.79
N GLU A 480 23.35 -82.22 34.48
CA GLU A 480 24.49 -82.88 33.81
C GLU A 480 25.84 -82.29 34.24
N LEU A 481 25.94 -80.98 34.47
CA LEU A 481 27.13 -80.34 35.05
C LEU A 481 27.46 -80.95 36.41
N SER A 482 26.45 -81.12 37.27
CA SER A 482 26.61 -81.70 38.60
C SER A 482 27.09 -83.15 38.51
N LYS A 483 26.51 -83.96 37.63
CA LYS A 483 26.92 -85.36 37.42
C LYS A 483 28.34 -85.48 36.90
N VAL A 484 28.73 -84.65 35.93
CA VAL A 484 30.08 -84.68 35.34
C VAL A 484 31.11 -84.16 36.33
N TYR A 485 30.78 -83.13 37.11
CA TYR A 485 31.63 -82.62 38.20
C TYR A 485 31.90 -83.69 39.26
N SER A 486 30.85 -84.37 39.75
CA SER A 486 31.02 -85.48 40.70
C SER A 486 31.94 -86.57 40.14
N ARG A 487 31.75 -86.98 38.88
CA ARG A 487 32.61 -88.00 38.24
C ARG A 487 34.08 -87.59 38.11
N LEU A 488 34.37 -86.29 37.99
CA LEU A 488 35.72 -85.76 37.84
C LEU A 488 36.42 -85.48 39.18
N THR A 489 35.66 -85.37 40.29
CA THR A 489 36.17 -84.90 41.59
C THR A 489 36.07 -85.94 42.72
N GLU A 490 35.39 -87.06 42.49
CA GLU A 490 35.28 -88.16 43.45
C GLU A 490 36.63 -88.90 43.63
N GLU A 491 36.87 -89.46 44.82
CA GLU A 491 38.11 -90.17 45.12
C GLU A 491 38.28 -91.41 44.24
N LEU A 492 39.42 -91.52 43.55
CA LEU A 492 39.70 -92.59 42.60
C LEU A 492 39.84 -93.95 43.31
N ASP A 493 39.00 -94.90 42.93
CA ASP A 493 39.18 -96.32 43.25
C ASP A 493 40.42 -96.87 42.53
N ILE A 494 41.38 -97.42 43.27
CA ILE A 494 42.67 -97.94 42.79
C ILE A 494 42.48 -99.03 41.71
N HIS A 495 41.33 -99.71 41.70
CA HIS A 495 41.01 -100.76 40.73
C HIS A 495 40.24 -100.28 39.49
N ARG A 496 39.87 -98.99 39.41
CA ARG A 496 39.03 -98.46 38.33
C ARG A 496 39.47 -97.07 37.84
N VAL A 497 40.77 -96.91 37.59
CA VAL A 497 41.37 -95.67 37.08
C VAL A 497 40.86 -95.39 35.65
N PRO A 498 40.19 -94.26 35.40
CA PRO A 498 39.80 -93.85 34.06
C PRO A 498 41.04 -93.67 33.15
N SER A 499 40.90 -93.93 31.86
CA SER A 499 41.99 -93.61 30.93
C SER A 499 42.11 -92.09 30.76
N LEU A 500 43.33 -91.57 30.60
CA LEU A 500 43.60 -90.15 30.35
C LEU A 500 42.77 -89.59 29.18
N LYS A 501 42.45 -90.43 28.18
CA LYS A 501 41.58 -90.06 27.06
C LYS A 501 40.15 -89.77 27.51
N LYS A 502 39.59 -90.62 28.38
CA LYS A 502 38.22 -90.50 28.88
C LYS A 502 38.04 -89.32 29.84
N GLU A 503 39.06 -89.04 30.66
CA GLU A 503 39.08 -87.81 31.49
C GLU A 503 39.15 -86.55 30.65
N LYS A 504 40.00 -86.52 29.60
CA LYS A 504 40.04 -85.40 28.64
C LYS A 504 38.70 -85.17 27.97
N GLU A 505 38.01 -86.23 27.55
CA GLU A 505 36.67 -86.15 26.97
C GLU A 505 35.64 -85.62 27.97
N GLN A 506 35.66 -86.09 29.22
CA GLN A 506 34.76 -85.61 30.28
C GLN A 506 35.04 -84.15 30.67
N PHE A 507 36.31 -83.74 30.71
CA PHE A 507 36.70 -82.35 30.99
C PHE A 507 36.30 -81.42 29.84
N SER A 508 36.49 -81.85 28.59
CA SER A 508 36.00 -81.12 27.41
C SER A 508 34.48 -80.95 27.44
N TRP A 509 33.76 -82.03 27.72
CA TRP A 509 32.30 -82.02 27.86
C TRP A 509 31.83 -81.12 29.02
N PHE A 510 32.53 -81.12 30.15
CA PHE A 510 32.23 -80.23 31.27
C PHE A 510 32.37 -78.74 30.88
N MET A 511 33.44 -78.39 30.15
CA MET A 511 33.66 -77.02 29.65
C MET A 511 32.59 -76.63 28.61
N GLU A 512 32.19 -77.55 27.75
CA GLU A 512 31.07 -77.34 26.81
C GLU A 512 29.76 -77.09 27.55
N LEU A 513 29.45 -77.88 28.58
CA LEU A 513 28.27 -77.69 29.42
C LEU A 513 28.29 -76.34 30.17
N GLN A 514 29.45 -75.89 30.66
CA GLN A 514 29.58 -74.56 31.27
C GLN A 514 29.32 -73.44 30.26
N ALA A 515 29.83 -73.58 29.03
CA ALA A 515 29.57 -72.63 27.95
C ALA A 515 28.08 -72.63 27.52
N MET A 516 27.45 -73.81 27.48
CA MET A 516 26.01 -73.96 27.22
C MET A 516 25.16 -73.34 28.33
N HIS A 517 25.55 -73.51 29.60
CA HIS A 517 24.86 -72.91 30.75
C HIS A 517 24.87 -71.38 30.68
N GLY A 518 26.02 -70.78 30.36
CA GLY A 518 26.16 -69.34 30.18
C GLY A 518 25.21 -68.79 29.10
N LYS A 519 25.13 -69.46 27.94
CA LYS A 519 24.20 -69.08 26.86
C LYS A 519 22.73 -69.32 27.23
N ALA A 520 22.40 -70.44 27.86
CA ALA A 520 21.03 -70.77 28.28
C ALA A 520 20.47 -69.76 29.29
N ARG A 521 21.33 -69.25 30.19
CA ARG A 521 20.98 -68.19 31.13
C ARG A 521 20.63 -66.88 30.41
N GLU A 522 21.44 -66.48 29.43
CA GLU A 522 21.17 -65.30 28.60
C GLU A 522 19.82 -65.43 27.85
N ALA A 523 19.52 -66.60 27.29
CA ALA A 523 18.23 -66.86 26.65
C ALA A 523 17.03 -66.74 27.62
N SER A 524 17.19 -67.23 28.85
CA SER A 524 16.15 -67.13 29.89
C SER A 524 15.92 -65.68 30.31
N GLU A 525 16.98 -64.88 30.46
CA GLU A 525 16.88 -63.45 30.76
C GLU A 525 16.21 -62.66 29.62
N LEU A 526 16.53 -62.99 28.36
CA LEU A 526 15.85 -62.42 27.18
C LEU A 526 14.37 -62.83 27.10
N HIS A 527 14.04 -64.08 27.47
CA HIS A 527 12.66 -64.55 27.52
C HIS A 527 11.83 -63.80 28.58
N GLN A 528 12.40 -63.54 29.76
CA GLN A 528 11.76 -62.76 30.80
C GLN A 528 11.50 -61.32 30.35
N LYS A 529 12.50 -60.66 29.73
CA LYS A 529 12.36 -59.31 29.15
C LYS A 529 11.28 -59.26 28.06
N PHE A 530 11.19 -60.29 27.22
CA PHE A 530 10.15 -60.40 26.20
C PHE A 530 8.74 -60.42 26.82
N ILE A 531 8.53 -61.20 27.89
CA ILE A 531 7.23 -61.28 28.58
C ILE A 531 6.83 -59.92 29.15
N GLU A 532 7.77 -59.21 29.78
CA GLU A 532 7.54 -57.88 30.35
C GLU A 532 7.13 -56.86 29.28
N LEU A 533 7.84 -56.82 28.14
CA LEU A 533 7.52 -55.92 27.03
C LEU A 533 6.15 -56.23 26.39
N VAL A 534 5.80 -57.51 26.23
CA VAL A 534 4.48 -57.92 25.71
C VAL A 534 3.36 -57.54 26.68
N LYS A 535 3.59 -57.61 28.00
CA LYS A 535 2.60 -57.19 29.01
C LYS A 535 2.35 -55.69 28.94
N LEU A 536 3.42 -54.88 28.91
CA LEU A 536 3.34 -53.42 28.75
C LEU A 536 2.65 -53.04 27.43
N GLN A 537 2.92 -53.78 26.36
CA GLN A 537 2.25 -53.57 25.08
C GLN A 537 0.74 -53.78 25.16
N LYS A 538 0.27 -54.86 25.82
CA LYS A 538 -1.17 -55.12 26.00
C LYS A 538 -1.86 -54.01 26.80
N GLU A 539 -1.20 -53.46 27.81
CA GLU A 539 -1.74 -52.33 28.59
C GLU A 539 -1.88 -51.05 27.74
N GLU A 540 -0.90 -50.76 26.91
CA GLU A 540 -0.91 -49.59 26.01
C GLU A 540 -1.96 -49.71 24.89
N ILE A 541 -2.16 -50.91 24.34
CA ILE A 541 -3.26 -51.19 23.39
C ILE A 541 -4.63 -51.00 24.07
N LYS A 542 -4.75 -51.40 25.35
CA LYS A 542 -5.98 -51.19 26.12
C LYS A 542 -6.26 -49.70 26.33
N LYS A 543 -5.23 -48.90 26.63
CA LYS A 543 -5.35 -47.43 26.70
C LYS A 543 -5.82 -46.86 25.35
N LEU A 544 -5.24 -47.31 24.23
CA LEU A 544 -5.59 -46.84 22.90
C LEU A 544 -7.08 -47.04 22.56
N LYS A 545 -7.65 -48.22 22.85
CA LYS A 545 -9.09 -48.48 22.67
C LYS A 545 -9.98 -47.55 23.49
N ILE A 546 -9.59 -47.25 24.73
CA ILE A 546 -10.34 -46.33 25.60
C ILE A 546 -10.28 -44.90 25.05
N TYR A 547 -9.16 -44.51 24.44
CA TYR A 547 -9.01 -43.21 23.80
C TYR A 547 -9.85 -43.07 22.52
N GLU A 548 -9.91 -44.11 21.68
CA GLU A 548 -10.80 -44.11 20.50
C GLU A 548 -12.27 -43.94 20.91
N THR A 549 -12.74 -44.69 21.91
CA THR A 549 -14.13 -44.53 22.41
C THR A 549 -14.38 -43.13 22.99
N LYS A 550 -13.41 -42.53 23.69
CA LYS A 550 -13.56 -41.17 24.23
C LYS A 550 -13.54 -40.11 23.12
N HIS A 551 -12.72 -40.30 22.09
CA HIS A 551 -12.68 -39.42 20.93
C HIS A 551 -14.02 -39.47 20.17
N ASP A 552 -14.58 -40.64 19.95
CA ASP A 552 -15.86 -40.80 19.25
C ASP A 552 -17.03 -40.26 20.09
N ASP A 553 -17.01 -40.43 21.40
CA ASP A 553 -18.01 -39.84 22.31
C ASP A 553 -17.92 -38.30 22.37
N THR A 554 -16.71 -37.74 22.45
CA THR A 554 -16.51 -36.28 22.51
C THR A 554 -16.90 -35.62 21.18
N THR A 555 -16.50 -36.20 20.05
CA THR A 555 -16.91 -35.72 18.73
C THR A 555 -18.43 -35.79 18.54
N SER A 556 -19.07 -36.88 18.98
CA SER A 556 -20.53 -37.02 18.91
C SER A 556 -21.28 -36.01 19.78
N LYS A 557 -20.82 -35.77 21.02
CA LYS A 557 -21.40 -34.76 21.92
C LYS A 557 -21.24 -33.33 21.39
N LEU A 558 -20.12 -33.03 20.73
CA LEU A 558 -19.89 -31.72 20.10
C LEU A 558 -20.74 -31.54 18.83
N LEU A 559 -20.97 -32.61 18.06
CA LEU A 559 -21.87 -32.63 16.92
C LEU A 559 -23.35 -32.48 17.31
N GLU A 560 -23.74 -32.94 18.50
CA GLU A 560 -25.10 -32.75 19.03
C GLU A 560 -25.39 -31.30 19.45
N GLN A 561 -24.37 -30.56 19.92
CA GLN A 561 -24.51 -29.15 20.30
C GLN A 561 -24.63 -28.21 19.08
N GLU A 562 -24.15 -28.63 17.91
CA GLU A 562 -24.20 -27.86 16.66
C GLU A 562 -24.92 -28.64 15.55
N PRO A 563 -26.27 -28.56 15.46
CA PRO A 563 -27.09 -29.34 14.52
C PRO A 563 -26.78 -29.07 13.03
N LEU A 564 -26.05 -28.00 12.73
CA LEU A 564 -25.62 -27.63 11.37
C LEU A 564 -24.42 -28.46 10.85
N LEU A 565 -23.76 -29.22 11.71
CA LEU A 565 -22.54 -30.00 11.39
C LEU A 565 -22.77 -31.51 11.30
N LYS A 566 -23.97 -32.02 11.64
CA LYS A 566 -24.26 -33.46 11.72
C LYS A 566 -23.98 -34.24 10.43
N ASP A 567 -24.14 -33.62 9.27
CA ASP A 567 -24.02 -34.29 7.96
C ASP A 567 -22.70 -33.97 7.22
N LYS A 568 -21.77 -33.24 7.85
CA LYS A 568 -20.57 -32.70 7.16
C LYS A 568 -19.27 -33.29 7.69
N ASN A 569 -18.34 -33.55 6.77
CA ASN A 569 -17.06 -34.17 7.10
C ASN A 569 -16.08 -33.14 7.70
N ILE A 570 -15.88 -33.19 9.01
CA ILE A 570 -15.04 -32.22 9.73
C ILE A 570 -13.56 -32.47 9.42
N ASN A 571 -13.04 -31.77 8.41
CA ASN A 571 -11.62 -31.80 8.04
C ASN A 571 -11.06 -30.37 7.85
N SER A 572 -9.78 -30.19 8.16
CA SER A 572 -9.03 -28.96 7.92
C SER A 572 -9.10 -28.49 6.45
N LYS A 573 -9.19 -29.42 5.48
CA LYS A 573 -9.40 -29.08 4.06
C LYS A 573 -10.76 -28.41 3.79
N GLU A 574 -11.82 -28.85 4.45
CA GLU A 574 -13.15 -28.24 4.32
C GLU A 574 -13.19 -26.85 4.95
N VAL A 575 -12.56 -26.67 6.12
CA VAL A 575 -12.39 -25.35 6.74
C VAL A 575 -11.72 -24.37 5.77
N GLY A 576 -10.63 -24.80 5.12
CA GLY A 576 -9.96 -24.00 4.09
C GLY A 576 -10.84 -23.67 2.88
N SER A 577 -11.77 -24.56 2.49
CA SER A 577 -12.75 -24.31 1.43
C SER A 577 -13.77 -23.25 1.84
N TYR A 578 -14.27 -23.31 3.08
CA TYR A 578 -15.16 -22.28 3.64
C TYR A 578 -14.46 -20.92 3.77
N ASP A 579 -13.22 -20.89 4.23
CA ASP A 579 -12.41 -19.66 4.32
C ASP A 579 -12.19 -19.02 2.94
N ARG A 580 -11.91 -19.83 1.90
CA ARG A 580 -11.82 -19.33 0.51
C ARG A 580 -13.15 -18.79 0.00
N ARG A 581 -14.27 -19.46 0.30
CA ARG A 581 -15.62 -18.97 -0.05
C ARG A 581 -15.91 -17.63 0.63
N VAL A 582 -15.59 -17.48 1.92
CA VAL A 582 -15.72 -16.22 2.65
C VAL A 582 -14.89 -15.10 2.00
N GLN A 583 -13.65 -15.38 1.59
CA GLN A 583 -12.81 -14.39 0.90
C GLN A 583 -13.37 -13.99 -0.47
N ASN A 584 -13.90 -14.95 -1.24
CA ASN A 584 -14.52 -14.69 -2.53
C ASN A 584 -15.79 -13.84 -2.40
N ILE A 585 -16.66 -14.18 -1.43
CA ILE A 585 -17.86 -13.40 -1.13
C ILE A 585 -17.48 -11.99 -0.67
N GLN A 586 -16.43 -11.84 0.14
CA GLN A 586 -15.93 -10.52 0.55
C GLN A 586 -15.42 -9.69 -0.63
N LYS A 587 -14.79 -10.32 -1.64
CA LYS A 587 -14.39 -9.64 -2.88
C LYS A 587 -15.61 -9.20 -3.69
N ALA A 588 -16.62 -10.06 -3.83
CA ALA A 588 -17.88 -9.74 -4.50
C ALA A 588 -18.64 -8.60 -3.79
N LEU A 589 -18.74 -8.64 -2.46
CA LEU A 589 -19.37 -7.58 -1.65
C LEU A 589 -18.68 -6.23 -1.85
N ARG A 590 -17.34 -6.19 -1.93
CA ARG A 590 -16.61 -4.94 -2.22
C ARG A 590 -16.98 -4.36 -3.59
N GLN A 591 -17.10 -5.20 -4.61
CA GLN A 591 -17.49 -4.76 -5.95
C GLN A 591 -18.94 -4.23 -5.95
N ARG A 592 -19.89 -4.98 -5.37
CA ARG A 592 -21.31 -4.59 -5.32
C ARG A 592 -21.55 -3.34 -4.48
N ARG A 593 -20.84 -3.16 -3.36
CA ARG A 593 -20.89 -1.91 -2.59
C ARG A 593 -20.34 -0.73 -3.40
N GLY A 594 -19.32 -0.94 -4.22
CA GLY A 594 -18.82 0.07 -5.16
C GLY A 594 -19.88 0.49 -6.19
N GLU A 595 -20.61 -0.46 -6.77
CA GLU A 595 -21.75 -0.21 -7.66
C GLU A 595 -22.88 0.54 -6.94
N MET A 596 -23.23 0.14 -5.72
CA MET A 596 -24.23 0.80 -4.89
C MET A 596 -23.85 2.26 -4.61
N HIS A 597 -22.58 2.54 -4.34
CA HIS A 597 -22.10 3.90 -4.17
C HIS A 597 -22.21 4.72 -5.47
N LYS A 598 -21.98 4.13 -6.64
CA LYS A 598 -22.19 4.79 -7.94
C LYS A 598 -23.66 5.18 -8.14
N LEU A 599 -24.58 4.23 -7.95
CA LEU A 599 -26.01 4.47 -8.11
C LEU A 599 -26.55 5.49 -7.11
N ARG A 600 -26.15 5.41 -5.83
CA ARG A 600 -26.51 6.41 -4.81
C ARG A 600 -26.08 7.83 -5.19
N ARG A 601 -24.90 7.97 -5.80
CA ARG A 601 -24.41 9.27 -6.27
C ARG A 601 -25.18 9.76 -7.48
N GLU A 602 -25.44 8.90 -8.45
CA GLU A 602 -26.23 9.26 -9.63
C GLU A 602 -27.64 9.68 -9.24
N ALA A 603 -28.31 8.93 -8.37
CA ALA A 603 -29.61 9.31 -7.81
C ALA A 603 -29.54 10.66 -7.07
N GLY A 604 -28.49 10.89 -6.27
CA GLY A 604 -28.28 12.18 -5.60
C GLY A 604 -28.01 13.34 -6.57
N ARG A 605 -27.30 13.09 -7.68
CA ARG A 605 -27.01 14.05 -8.76
C ARG A 605 -28.28 14.43 -9.50
N LEU A 606 -29.07 13.45 -9.93
CA LEU A 606 -30.34 13.66 -10.61
C LEU A 606 -31.34 14.41 -9.70
N ASP A 607 -31.44 14.03 -8.43
CA ASP A 607 -32.29 14.72 -7.44
C ASP A 607 -31.84 16.17 -7.19
N ALA A 608 -30.53 16.41 -7.10
CA ALA A 608 -29.99 17.77 -6.97
C ALA A 608 -30.26 18.63 -8.21
N TRP A 609 -30.19 18.06 -9.41
CA TRP A 609 -30.53 18.75 -10.66
C TRP A 609 -32.01 19.15 -10.72
N LEU A 610 -32.90 18.23 -10.37
CA LEU A 610 -34.35 18.49 -10.31
C LEU A 610 -34.68 19.59 -9.30
N ARG A 611 -34.02 19.60 -8.13
CA ARG A 611 -34.16 20.69 -7.13
C ARG A 611 -33.66 22.04 -7.63
N LYS A 612 -32.59 22.05 -8.44
CA LYS A 612 -32.02 23.29 -9.01
C LYS A 612 -32.92 23.87 -10.11
N LYS A 613 -33.55 23.00 -10.92
CA LYS A 613 -34.46 23.41 -12.01
C LYS A 613 -35.84 23.83 -11.51
N SER A 614 -36.32 23.23 -10.41
CA SER A 614 -37.61 23.60 -9.79
C SER A 614 -37.56 24.88 -8.95
N ASN A 615 -36.37 25.40 -8.60
CA ASN A 615 -36.26 26.63 -7.79
C ASN A 615 -35.17 27.60 -8.34
N PRO A 616 -35.49 28.43 -9.35
CA PRO A 616 -34.53 29.32 -10.00
C PRO A 616 -34.19 30.59 -9.17
N GLN A 617 -35.01 30.96 -8.18
CA GLN A 617 -34.79 32.14 -7.35
C GLN A 617 -34.47 31.75 -5.90
N GLY A 618 -33.30 32.19 -5.45
CA GLY A 618 -32.80 31.92 -4.11
C GLY A 618 -33.77 32.41 -3.04
N ASN A 619 -34.31 31.47 -2.28
CA ASN A 619 -34.75 31.77 -0.92
C ASN A 619 -34.03 30.79 0.03
N ARG A 620 -33.02 31.31 0.73
CA ARG A 620 -32.40 30.65 1.89
C ARG A 620 -33.40 30.68 3.06
N GLY A 621 -34.52 30.00 2.89
CA GLY A 621 -35.46 29.70 3.96
C GLY A 621 -34.92 28.53 4.76
N ARG A 622 -34.28 28.83 5.89
CA ARG A 622 -33.97 27.87 6.96
C ARG A 622 -35.30 27.21 7.38
N GLY A 623 -35.60 26.04 6.82
CA GLY A 623 -36.77 25.26 7.20
C GLY A 623 -36.65 24.84 8.65
N LYS A 624 -37.35 25.56 9.53
CA LYS A 624 -37.60 25.17 10.92
C LYS A 624 -38.03 23.71 10.94
N ARG A 625 -37.25 22.86 11.62
CA ARG A 625 -37.72 21.59 12.17
C ARG A 625 -38.97 21.88 13.00
N LYS A 626 -40.16 21.69 12.43
CA LYS A 626 -41.39 21.59 13.22
C LYS A 626 -41.36 20.22 13.90
N GLY A 627 -41.04 20.22 15.18
CA GLY A 627 -41.42 19.15 16.10
C GLY A 627 -42.95 19.05 16.12
N GLY A 628 -43.44 17.83 15.95
CA GLY A 628 -44.85 17.51 15.94
C GLY A 628 -45.02 16.01 15.83
N LYS A 629 -44.73 15.29 16.93
CA LYS A 629 -45.14 13.90 17.11
C LYS A 629 -46.66 13.87 17.20
N GLY A 630 -47.33 13.54 16.09
CA GLY A 630 -48.70 13.06 16.06
C GLY A 630 -48.68 11.56 15.80
N LYS A 631 -48.97 10.76 16.82
CA LYS A 631 -49.28 9.33 16.70
C LYS A 631 -50.47 9.17 15.73
N LYS A 632 -50.29 8.42 14.64
CA LYS A 632 -51.37 7.68 14.00
C LYS A 632 -51.02 6.20 14.11
N THR A 633 -51.75 5.54 14.99
CA THR A 633 -51.94 4.08 15.01
C THR A 633 -52.61 3.68 13.71
N GLN A 634 -51.99 2.75 12.98
CA GLN A 634 -52.68 1.97 11.97
C GLN A 634 -52.46 0.51 12.35
N GLU A 635 -53.57 -0.12 12.73
CA GLU A 635 -53.69 -1.54 13.03
C GLU A 635 -53.36 -2.34 11.76
N ASN A 636 -52.44 -3.28 11.88
CA ASN A 636 -52.38 -4.47 11.05
C ASN A 636 -51.76 -5.59 11.89
N SER A 637 -52.63 -6.30 12.59
CA SER A 637 -52.36 -7.52 13.32
C SER A 637 -52.25 -8.70 12.35
N GLY A 638 -51.04 -9.17 12.09
CA GLY A 638 -50.75 -10.55 11.67
C GLY A 638 -50.29 -11.37 12.88
N PRO A 639 -50.54 -12.69 12.92
CA PRO A 639 -50.30 -13.48 14.13
C PRO A 639 -48.79 -13.60 14.40
N MET A 640 -48.36 -13.11 15.57
CA MET A 640 -47.01 -13.26 16.10
C MET A 640 -46.69 -14.74 16.30
N THR A 641 -45.49 -15.15 15.90
CA THR A 641 -45.02 -16.53 16.08
C THR A 641 -44.45 -16.74 17.48
N LEU A 642 -44.54 -17.96 18.02
CA LEU A 642 -44.06 -18.32 19.36
C LEU A 642 -42.56 -18.01 19.62
N GLY A 643 -41.77 -17.76 18.58
CA GLY A 643 -40.37 -17.33 18.69
C GLY A 643 -40.20 -15.89 19.20
N ASP A 644 -41.17 -15.01 18.92
CA ASP A 644 -41.09 -13.58 19.29
C ASP A 644 -41.46 -13.34 20.76
N ILE A 645 -42.18 -14.28 21.37
CA ILE A 645 -42.58 -14.23 22.80
C ILE A 645 -41.41 -14.65 23.72
N SER A 646 -40.52 -15.53 23.26
CA SER A 646 -39.38 -16.01 24.05
C SER A 646 -38.28 -14.94 24.21
N GLY A 647 -38.07 -14.09 23.20
CA GLY A 647 -37.11 -12.99 23.26
C GLY A 647 -37.52 -11.85 24.21
N LEU A 648 -38.83 -11.63 24.39
CA LEU A 648 -39.37 -10.58 25.26
C LEU A 648 -39.46 -11.00 26.74
N LEU A 649 -39.67 -12.30 27.03
CA LEU A 649 -39.71 -12.83 28.40
C LEU A 649 -38.33 -13.01 29.05
N SER A 650 -37.25 -13.09 28.26
CA SER A 650 -35.87 -13.16 28.77
C SER A 650 -35.33 -11.82 29.30
N GLY A 651 -35.95 -10.70 28.96
CA GLY A 651 -35.46 -9.36 29.30
C GLY A 651 -36.04 -8.78 30.60
N MET A 652 -36.97 -9.49 31.25
CA MET A 652 -37.71 -8.98 32.41
C MET A 652 -37.78 -10.03 33.52
N SER A 653 -36.66 -10.31 34.17
CA SER A 653 -36.65 -10.77 35.57
C SER A 653 -35.37 -10.37 36.29
N ASP A 654 -35.59 -9.56 37.32
CA ASP A 654 -34.86 -9.43 38.58
C ASP A 654 -33.56 -8.62 38.69
N GLU A 655 -33.74 -7.33 39.03
CA GLU A 655 -33.04 -6.70 40.16
C GLU A 655 -34.04 -6.34 41.27
N SER A 656 -33.95 -6.97 42.44
CA SER A 656 -33.92 -6.24 43.72
C SER A 656 -33.46 -7.10 44.91
N SER A 657 -32.64 -6.45 45.74
CA SER A 657 -31.90 -6.82 46.94
C SER A 657 -32.56 -7.72 48.01
N SER A 658 -31.76 -8.54 48.74
CA SER A 658 -31.22 -8.14 50.07
C SER A 658 -30.39 -9.22 50.81
N LYS A 659 -29.46 -8.70 51.64
CA LYS A 659 -28.84 -9.24 52.88
C LYS A 659 -27.58 -10.12 52.84
N ARG A 660 -26.49 -9.43 53.25
CA ARG A 660 -25.27 -9.84 53.97
C ARG A 660 -25.33 -11.18 54.72
N THR A 661 -24.28 -12.00 54.57
CA THR A 661 -23.46 -12.49 55.70
C THR A 661 -21.97 -12.60 55.28
N ARG A 662 -21.07 -12.20 56.19
CA ARG A 662 -19.60 -12.28 56.07
C ARG A 662 -19.12 -13.59 56.73
N LYS A 663 -18.16 -14.30 56.11
CA LYS A 663 -17.03 -15.00 56.79
C LYS A 663 -15.82 -15.04 55.83
N VAL A 664 -14.82 -14.19 56.09
CA VAL A 664 -13.46 -14.49 56.63
C VAL A 664 -12.49 -15.10 55.61
N SER A 665 -11.39 -14.37 55.42
CA SER A 665 -10.25 -14.64 54.55
C SER A 665 -9.33 -15.78 55.03
N SER A 666 -8.59 -16.41 54.12
CA SER A 666 -7.12 -16.46 54.25
C SER A 666 -6.37 -16.86 52.96
N LYS A 667 -5.34 -16.06 52.66
CA LYS A 667 -4.01 -16.39 52.10
C LYS A 667 -3.85 -16.81 50.62
N LYS A 668 -3.72 -15.77 49.79
CA LYS A 668 -2.55 -15.39 48.95
C LYS A 668 -1.32 -16.33 48.96
N ALA A 669 -1.02 -16.93 47.81
CA ALA A 669 0.31 -17.24 47.26
C ALA A 669 0.12 -17.40 45.74
N GLY A 670 0.53 -16.46 44.89
CA GLY A 670 1.91 -16.33 44.40
C GLY A 670 1.98 -16.59 42.88
N MET A 671 1.27 -15.80 42.06
CA MET A 671 1.38 -15.85 40.60
C MET A 671 2.65 -15.10 40.15
N ARG A 672 3.61 -15.85 39.58
CA ARG A 672 4.70 -15.28 38.77
C ARG A 672 4.16 -14.95 37.38
N LYS A 673 4.28 -13.68 36.97
CA LYS A 673 4.19 -13.24 35.57
C LYS A 673 5.36 -13.84 34.79
N MET A 674 5.08 -14.49 33.66
CA MET A 674 6.06 -14.68 32.58
C MET A 674 5.48 -14.07 31.31
N GLY A 675 6.31 -13.24 30.68
CA GLY A 675 5.95 -12.31 29.63
C GLY A 675 5.83 -12.93 28.23
N ASN A 676 5.36 -12.06 27.34
CA ASN A 676 5.22 -12.22 25.90
C ASN A 676 6.39 -12.96 25.25
N LEU A 677 6.10 -14.09 24.61
CA LEU A 677 6.94 -14.67 23.58
C LEU A 677 6.18 -14.63 22.26
N SER A 678 6.73 -13.82 21.35
CA SER A 678 6.31 -13.62 19.98
C SER A 678 6.49 -14.89 19.15
N ALA A 679 5.61 -15.06 18.17
CA ALA A 679 5.65 -16.19 17.25
C ALA A 679 6.85 -16.09 16.29
N HIS A 680 7.89 -16.88 16.55
CA HIS A 680 8.99 -17.10 15.61
C HIS A 680 8.49 -17.97 14.45
N ARG A 681 8.40 -17.37 13.26
CA ARG A 681 8.20 -18.10 11.99
C ARG A 681 9.49 -18.78 11.60
N GLY A 682 9.43 -20.11 11.44
CA GLY A 682 10.56 -20.93 11.01
C GLY A 682 11.18 -20.47 9.70
N SER A 683 12.50 -20.48 9.69
CA SER A 683 13.38 -20.27 8.55
C SER A 683 13.15 -21.33 7.47
N ARG A 684 13.00 -20.87 6.22
CA ARG A 684 12.95 -21.71 5.03
C ARG A 684 14.36 -22.21 4.74
N GLY A 685 14.59 -23.51 4.84
CA GLY A 685 15.85 -24.14 4.46
C GLY A 685 16.14 -23.95 2.97
N GLN A 686 17.28 -23.31 2.67
CA GLN A 686 17.90 -23.34 1.35
C GLN A 686 18.51 -24.72 1.13
N PHE A 687 18.02 -25.46 0.15
CA PHE A 687 18.74 -26.61 -0.39
C PHE A 687 19.91 -26.11 -1.25
N LYS A 688 21.14 -26.30 -0.77
CA LYS A 688 22.34 -26.30 -1.62
C LYS A 688 22.36 -27.62 -2.39
N LYS A 689 22.38 -27.55 -3.72
CA LYS A 689 22.86 -28.66 -4.56
C LYS A 689 24.36 -28.85 -4.27
N LYS A 690 24.75 -30.09 -4.01
CA LYS A 690 26.15 -30.54 -4.13
C LYS A 690 26.25 -31.44 -5.35
N ASP A 691 27.31 -31.15 -6.09
CA ASP A 691 27.96 -31.82 -7.22
C ASP A 691 27.17 -32.04 -8.51
#